data_AF-A0A078KRT4-F1
#
_entry.id   AF-A0A078KRT4-F1
#
_cell.length_a   1.000
_cell.length_b   1.000
_cell.length_c   1.000
_cell.angle_alpha   90.00
_cell.angle_beta   90.00
_cell.angle_gamma   90.00
#
_symmetry.space_group_name_H-M   'P 1'
#
loop_
_entity.id
_entity.type
_entity.pdbx_description
1 polymer ?
#
loop_
_entity_poly.entity_id
_entity_poly.type
_entity_poly.pdbx_seq_one_letter_code
_entity_poly.pdbx_strand_id
1 'polypeptide(L)'
;MKIRSKRSVGFQNVYTHEEALPKSIAQPEKKPFIILTLPADSSHINYLARNFPLFKQLGYSEIQGATQILTITSNRKVSLVINAILASPDYNHDENTELLSSLRSIEQRLAKPKNSKALPPKSKAQENYKPVNAPIVRESGAPEPSHSASKVTKGDGSPIEILKTEKSGRRITEIEAFNGMLFRLVLNDRTPKVRSVHDADGNRVGVLSRAIDNFQSLHDYYLKQQQLTGAMRSPPQADLVKAGIGRILAAAYFGEERDMHGGNVGYDPVAKIASKIDHDQASWPITSKYQNRNPNKVSTDLGEREYGVKPKDTFPITQRDISNFPHLVDAKPRNFPEWTDSRLLDLSGIENHPEFVKDVFSVFIKGALFDAKIYRAIAKETLQNPKFQERMVAHKTRRSEILKEELTKNEKFLDFLLDNPNIKDQIIAELGEYNNDYKEGSPLRLDLVDLANKFDELVQQTMDRVRVPLIAKTLFMTNYQPDQDINLYQYKATAIASDRKQTTIDNIRTTCNISENKAELIFNKIKKEWDTEPQNSKELVIERNAANALKEILNDIINLDGKLGVFGGKKRTLDDGREIKIPNGAAAIFDLYQQYQNNDNVSAVTTLNTIIAQASLSTAYQGHGWFNQRQTQTTDFYHNIIAIPQAAVENQIDNTLMI
;
A
#
# COMPACT_ATOMS: atom_id res chain seq x y z
N MET A 1 37.65 -24.72 22.93
CA MET A 1 38.87 -24.84 23.79
C MET A 1 38.93 -23.78 24.89
N LYS A 2 39.49 -24.10 26.06
CA LYS A 2 39.73 -23.13 27.16
C LYS A 2 40.93 -22.24 26.81
N ILE A 3 40.87 -20.95 27.16
CA ILE A 3 41.98 -20.01 27.03
C ILE A 3 42.20 -19.30 28.37
N ARG A 4 43.45 -19.02 28.71
CA ARG A 4 43.83 -18.36 29.97
C ARG A 4 44.33 -16.94 29.71
N SER A 5 43.90 -16.01 30.55
CA SER A 5 44.39 -14.62 30.57
C SER A 5 45.37 -14.47 31.72
N LYS A 6 46.50 -13.79 31.52
CA LYS A 6 47.44 -13.45 32.60
C LYS A 6 46.79 -12.59 33.68
N ARG A 7 45.82 -11.74 33.30
CA ARG A 7 45.07 -10.87 34.20
C ARG A 7 43.86 -11.54 34.86
N SER A 8 43.60 -12.82 34.56
CA SER A 8 42.42 -13.56 35.02
C SER A 8 41.08 -12.88 34.67
N VAL A 9 41.04 -12.09 33.60
CA VAL A 9 39.85 -11.36 33.14
C VAL A 9 39.79 -11.36 31.61
N GLY A 10 38.58 -11.41 31.04
CA GLY A 10 38.33 -11.48 29.59
C GLY A 10 37.63 -12.77 29.15
N PHE A 11 37.93 -13.27 27.95
CA PHE A 11 37.26 -14.48 27.45
C PHE A 11 37.98 -15.74 27.94
N GLN A 12 37.20 -16.77 28.28
CA GLN A 12 37.66 -18.00 28.93
C GLN A 12 37.60 -19.22 28.00
N ASN A 13 36.75 -19.18 26.97
CA ASN A 13 36.75 -20.21 25.93
C ASN A 13 36.66 -19.59 24.55
N VAL A 14 37.34 -20.25 23.61
CA VAL A 14 37.33 -19.97 22.18
C VAL A 14 36.86 -21.25 21.47
N TYR A 15 35.82 -21.17 20.66
CA TYR A 15 35.34 -22.28 19.84
C TYR A 15 35.38 -21.90 18.38
N THR A 16 35.68 -22.86 17.51
CA THR A 16 35.72 -22.67 16.06
C THR A 16 34.84 -23.69 15.35
N HIS A 17 34.68 -23.51 14.03
CA HIS A 17 33.91 -24.42 13.19
C HIS A 17 34.51 -25.83 13.01
N GLU A 18 35.69 -26.07 13.57
CA GLU A 18 36.41 -27.35 13.49
C GLU A 18 36.16 -28.23 14.73
N GLU A 19 35.52 -27.66 15.76
CA GLU A 19 35.24 -28.33 17.03
C GLU A 19 33.75 -28.62 17.18
N ALA A 20 33.42 -29.69 17.91
CA ALA A 20 32.07 -29.90 18.41
C ALA A 20 31.77 -28.85 19.48
N LEU A 21 30.64 -28.14 19.33
CA LEU A 21 30.22 -27.14 20.30
C LEU A 21 29.53 -27.79 21.51
N PRO A 22 29.66 -27.21 22.72
CA PRO A 22 28.83 -27.59 23.86
C PRO A 22 27.35 -27.53 23.50
N LYS A 23 26.53 -28.46 24.02
CA LYS A 23 25.07 -28.52 23.75
C LYS A 23 24.34 -27.19 24.03
N SER A 24 24.85 -26.37 24.94
CA SER A 24 24.29 -25.06 25.30
C SER A 24 24.58 -23.96 24.26
N ILE A 25 25.60 -24.12 23.40
CA ILE A 25 26.00 -23.12 22.43
C ILE A 25 25.43 -23.51 21.06
N ALA A 26 24.52 -22.68 20.54
CA ALA A 26 23.94 -22.90 19.22
C ALA A 26 25.01 -22.80 18.12
N GLN A 27 25.05 -23.79 17.23
CA GLN A 27 25.98 -23.81 16.11
C GLN A 27 25.60 -22.79 15.04
N PRO A 28 26.48 -21.84 14.68
CA PRO A 28 26.21 -20.92 13.57
C PRO A 28 26.15 -21.69 12.25
N GLU A 29 25.07 -21.47 11.47
CA GLU A 29 24.93 -22.05 10.12
C GLU A 29 26.08 -21.66 9.18
N LYS A 30 26.60 -20.43 9.36
CA LYS A 30 27.62 -19.87 8.49
C LYS A 30 29.03 -20.20 8.99
N LYS A 31 29.74 -21.04 8.22
CA LYS A 31 31.19 -21.28 8.38
C LYS A 31 32.02 -20.31 7.51
N PRO A 32 33.25 -19.96 7.93
CA PRO A 32 33.85 -20.22 9.23
C PRO A 32 33.24 -19.31 10.31
N PHE A 33 33.31 -19.77 11.56
CA PHE A 33 32.93 -19.00 12.73
C PHE A 33 33.96 -19.15 13.84
N ILE A 34 33.97 -18.17 14.75
CA ILE A 34 34.63 -18.20 16.04
C ILE A 34 33.65 -17.70 17.10
N ILE A 35 33.59 -18.39 18.23
CA ILE A 35 32.74 -18.06 19.38
C ILE A 35 33.64 -17.83 20.57
N LEU A 36 33.50 -16.68 21.22
CA LEU A 36 34.20 -16.33 22.45
C LEU A 36 33.19 -16.35 23.59
N THR A 37 33.54 -16.98 24.70
CA THR A 37 32.71 -16.97 25.91
C THR A 37 33.45 -16.29 27.05
N LEU A 38 32.75 -15.45 27.80
CA LEU A 38 33.25 -14.73 28.95
C LEU A 38 32.17 -14.66 30.03
N PRO A 39 32.52 -14.55 31.32
CA PRO A 39 31.55 -14.21 32.36
C PRO A 39 30.77 -12.93 32.02
N ALA A 40 29.46 -12.94 32.27
CA ALA A 40 28.56 -11.83 32.01
C ALA A 40 28.61 -10.76 33.12
N ASP A 41 29.80 -10.39 33.57
CA ASP A 41 30.02 -9.35 34.59
C ASP A 41 30.79 -8.14 34.03
N SER A 42 30.68 -7.01 34.75
CA SER A 42 31.24 -5.73 34.32
C SER A 42 32.76 -5.76 34.12
N SER A 43 33.50 -6.58 34.88
CA SER A 43 34.96 -6.62 34.79
C SER A 43 35.43 -7.23 33.47
N HIS A 44 34.87 -8.38 33.08
CA HIS A 44 35.20 -9.07 31.83
C HIS A 44 34.69 -8.28 30.62
N ILE A 45 33.51 -7.67 30.74
CA ILE A 45 32.93 -6.81 29.70
C ILE A 45 33.79 -5.57 29.45
N ASN A 46 34.22 -4.88 30.51
CA ASN A 46 35.06 -3.69 30.40
C ASN A 46 36.45 -4.02 29.87
N TYR A 47 37.02 -5.16 30.28
CA TYR A 47 38.27 -5.65 29.72
C TYR A 47 38.16 -5.85 28.21
N LEU A 48 37.10 -6.51 27.73
CA LEU A 48 36.89 -6.74 26.30
C LEU A 48 36.76 -5.41 25.54
N ALA A 49 35.98 -4.47 26.06
CA ALA A 49 35.77 -3.16 25.44
C ALA A 49 37.07 -2.35 25.32
N ARG A 50 37.97 -2.43 26.30
CA ARG A 50 39.25 -1.70 26.31
C ARG A 50 40.32 -2.34 25.45
N ASN A 51 40.51 -3.66 25.57
CA ASN A 51 41.64 -4.35 24.94
C ASN A 51 41.29 -4.90 23.55
N PHE A 52 40.00 -5.14 23.28
CA PHE A 52 39.50 -5.65 22.01
C PHE A 52 38.28 -4.85 21.54
N PRO A 53 38.40 -3.52 21.36
CA PRO A 53 37.27 -2.63 21.12
C PRO A 53 36.41 -3.01 19.90
N LEU A 54 37.01 -3.68 18.91
CA LEU A 54 36.33 -4.10 17.69
C LEU A 54 35.52 -5.41 17.85
N PHE A 55 35.74 -6.23 18.89
CA PHE A 55 35.19 -7.59 18.93
C PHE A 55 33.66 -7.61 18.95
N LYS A 56 33.04 -6.79 19.81
CA LYS A 56 31.58 -6.60 19.81
C LYS A 56 31.08 -6.10 18.46
N GLN A 57 31.90 -5.32 17.75
CA GLN A 57 31.60 -4.82 16.41
C GLN A 57 31.85 -5.86 15.29
N LEU A 58 32.29 -7.07 15.56
CA LEU A 58 32.49 -8.09 14.51
C LEU A 58 31.34 -9.10 14.47
N GLY A 59 30.62 -9.29 15.56
CA GLY A 59 29.61 -10.34 15.71
C GLY A 59 28.26 -9.87 16.20
N TYR A 60 27.54 -10.81 16.80
CA TYR A 60 26.41 -10.58 17.70
C TYR A 60 26.74 -11.25 19.04
N SER A 61 26.14 -10.77 20.13
CA SER A 61 26.37 -11.31 21.47
C SER A 61 25.07 -11.72 22.12
N GLU A 62 25.11 -12.75 22.96
CA GLU A 62 24.00 -13.16 23.80
C GLU A 62 24.48 -13.47 25.21
N ILE A 63 23.58 -13.37 26.19
CA ILE A 63 23.84 -13.77 27.58
C ILE A 63 23.01 -15.02 27.83
N GLN A 64 23.67 -16.07 28.31
CA GLN A 64 23.05 -17.32 28.75
C GLN A 64 23.50 -17.61 30.18
N GLY A 65 22.59 -17.45 31.14
CA GLY A 65 22.94 -17.53 32.57
C GLY A 65 24.02 -16.50 32.93
N ALA A 66 25.12 -16.97 33.53
CA ALA A 66 26.27 -16.15 33.91
C ALA A 66 27.31 -15.97 32.79
N THR A 67 27.03 -16.39 31.56
CA THR A 67 27.99 -16.39 30.45
C THR A 67 27.52 -15.47 29.32
N GLN A 68 28.37 -14.55 28.90
CA GLN A 68 28.25 -13.85 27.64
C GLN A 68 28.93 -14.66 26.52
N ILE A 69 28.23 -14.80 25.41
CA ILE A 69 28.67 -15.52 24.22
C ILE A 69 28.75 -14.51 23.07
N LEU A 70 29.92 -14.34 22.49
CA LEU A 70 30.16 -13.49 21.33
C LEU A 70 30.42 -14.36 20.11
N THR A 71 29.53 -14.29 19.12
CA THR A 71 29.59 -15.12 17.92
C THR A 71 29.95 -14.30 16.70
N ILE A 72 31.06 -14.67 16.04
CA ILE A 72 31.61 -13.95 14.90
C ILE A 72 31.73 -14.90 13.71
N THR A 73 31.18 -14.51 12.57
CA THR A 73 31.15 -15.33 11.35
C THR A 73 31.80 -14.60 10.18
N SER A 74 32.27 -15.37 9.18
CA SER A 74 33.00 -14.96 7.95
C SER A 74 34.52 -14.87 8.05
N ASN A 75 35.21 -15.30 6.98
CA ASN A 75 36.67 -15.40 6.89
C ASN A 75 37.39 -14.13 7.40
N ARG A 76 37.06 -12.96 6.85
CA ARG A 76 37.70 -11.69 7.23
C ARG A 76 37.59 -11.41 8.72
N LYS A 77 36.39 -11.56 9.29
CA LYS A 77 36.15 -11.21 10.69
C LYS A 77 36.77 -12.22 11.63
N VAL A 78 36.69 -13.51 11.30
CA VAL A 78 37.34 -14.59 12.06
C VAL A 78 38.86 -14.39 12.05
N SER A 79 39.47 -14.09 10.89
CA SER A 79 40.90 -13.77 10.79
C SER A 79 41.27 -12.53 11.63
N LEU A 80 40.48 -11.45 11.60
CA LEU A 80 40.73 -10.27 12.45
C LEU A 80 40.71 -10.61 13.95
N VAL A 81 39.75 -11.42 14.39
CA VAL A 81 39.65 -11.85 15.80
C VAL A 81 40.85 -12.72 16.16
N ILE A 82 41.17 -13.71 15.33
CA ILE A 82 42.31 -14.60 15.57
C ILE A 82 43.60 -13.78 15.67
N ASN A 83 43.87 -12.90 14.71
CA ASN A 83 45.07 -12.06 14.72
C ASN A 83 45.14 -11.16 15.96
N ALA A 84 44.01 -10.62 16.42
CA ALA A 84 43.98 -9.84 17.65
C ALA A 84 44.25 -10.70 18.91
N ILE A 85 43.73 -11.94 18.97
CA ILE A 85 44.04 -12.88 20.05
C ILE A 85 45.53 -13.22 20.04
N LEU A 86 46.08 -13.56 18.87
CA LEU A 86 47.50 -13.91 18.69
C LEU A 86 48.45 -12.74 19.04
N ALA A 87 48.05 -11.51 18.73
CA ALA A 87 48.81 -10.31 19.02
C ALA A 87 48.69 -9.83 20.48
N SER A 88 47.74 -10.36 21.25
CA SER A 88 47.49 -9.90 22.63
C SER A 88 48.56 -10.41 23.59
N PRO A 89 49.30 -9.53 24.30
CA PRO A 89 50.28 -9.95 25.31
C PRO A 89 49.68 -10.72 26.48
N ASP A 90 48.37 -10.56 26.71
CA ASP A 90 47.64 -11.18 27.82
C ASP A 90 47.26 -12.64 27.53
N TYR A 91 47.11 -13.02 26.25
CA TYR A 91 46.76 -14.38 25.82
C TYR A 91 47.93 -15.09 25.13
N ASN A 92 48.91 -14.37 24.61
CA ASN A 92 50.10 -14.94 23.97
C ASN A 92 51.14 -15.36 25.02
N HIS A 93 50.98 -16.56 25.56
CA HIS A 93 51.90 -17.20 26.51
C HIS A 93 51.76 -18.73 26.50
N ASP A 94 52.71 -19.41 27.14
CA ASP A 94 52.96 -20.86 27.00
C ASP A 94 51.73 -21.72 27.30
N GLU A 95 50.93 -21.37 28.30
CA GLU A 95 49.71 -22.13 28.67
C GLU A 95 48.64 -22.16 27.58
N ASN A 96 48.69 -21.28 26.58
CA ASN A 96 47.75 -21.24 25.46
C ASN A 96 48.34 -21.79 24.15
N THR A 97 49.55 -22.35 24.15
CA THR A 97 50.33 -22.70 22.93
C THR A 97 49.55 -23.58 21.94
N GLU A 98 48.86 -24.62 22.41
CA GLU A 98 48.09 -25.52 21.57
C GLU A 98 46.94 -24.79 20.85
N LEU A 99 46.15 -24.02 21.60
CA LEU A 99 45.07 -23.21 21.05
C LEU A 99 45.60 -22.19 20.04
N LEU A 100 46.66 -21.44 20.39
CA LEU A 100 47.22 -20.41 19.50
C LEU A 100 47.77 -21.03 18.21
N SER A 101 48.33 -22.24 18.27
CA SER A 101 48.79 -22.98 17.08
C SER A 101 47.62 -23.39 16.18
N SER A 102 46.52 -23.89 16.75
CA SER A 102 45.29 -24.19 16.02
C SER A 102 44.71 -22.93 15.36
N LEU A 103 44.63 -21.82 16.10
CA LEU A 103 44.16 -20.54 15.57
C LEU A 103 45.05 -20.02 14.44
N ARG A 104 46.38 -20.14 14.53
CA ARG A 104 47.31 -19.80 13.43
C ARG A 104 47.05 -20.63 12.18
N SER A 105 46.81 -21.93 12.32
CA SER A 105 46.47 -22.80 11.18
C SER A 105 45.15 -22.39 10.51
N ILE A 106 44.14 -22.03 11.30
CA ILE A 106 42.89 -21.47 10.78
C ILE A 106 43.18 -20.16 10.05
N GLU A 107 43.94 -19.24 10.65
CA GLU A 107 44.27 -17.94 10.08
C GLU A 107 44.95 -18.05 8.71
N GLN A 108 45.96 -18.92 8.58
CA GLN A 108 46.65 -19.18 7.33
C GLN A 108 45.72 -19.67 6.22
N ARG A 109 44.70 -20.48 6.56
CA ARG A 109 43.67 -20.92 5.61
C ARG A 109 42.64 -19.84 5.27
N LEU A 110 42.48 -18.84 6.16
CA LEU A 110 41.57 -17.71 5.95
C LEU A 110 42.23 -16.56 5.20
N ALA A 111 43.56 -16.47 5.22
CA ALA A 111 44.33 -15.46 4.50
C ALA A 111 44.05 -15.56 2.99
N LYS A 112 43.21 -14.66 2.50
CA LYS A 112 42.97 -14.46 1.07
C LYS A 112 43.68 -13.19 0.61
N PRO A 113 44.19 -13.16 -0.63
CA PRO A 113 44.71 -11.92 -1.21
C PRO A 113 43.64 -10.82 -1.14
N LYS A 114 44.06 -9.59 -0.82
CA LYS A 114 43.23 -8.39 -0.91
C LYS A 114 42.87 -8.19 -2.38
N ASN A 115 41.72 -8.72 -2.80
CA ASN A 115 41.18 -8.36 -4.11
C ASN A 115 40.81 -6.88 -4.11
N SER A 116 41.20 -6.19 -5.18
CA SER A 116 40.67 -4.88 -5.52
C SER A 116 39.14 -4.93 -5.46
N LYS A 117 38.59 -4.04 -4.66
CA LYS A 117 37.18 -4.00 -4.30
C LYS A 117 36.56 -2.90 -5.15
N ALA A 118 35.81 -3.26 -6.19
CA ALA A 118 34.97 -2.30 -6.89
C ALA A 118 34.04 -1.65 -5.85
N LEU A 119 34.12 -0.33 -5.71
CA LEU A 119 33.27 0.43 -4.80
C LEU A 119 31.87 0.59 -5.42
N PRO A 120 30.82 0.75 -4.60
CA PRO A 120 29.50 1.07 -5.13
C PRO A 120 29.55 2.35 -5.98
N PRO A 121 28.89 2.41 -7.16
CA PRO A 121 28.92 3.58 -8.05
C PRO A 121 28.54 4.91 -7.40
N LYS A 122 27.62 4.89 -6.42
CA LYS A 122 27.19 6.09 -5.67
C LYS A 122 27.94 6.29 -4.36
N SER A 123 29.03 5.57 -4.11
CA SER A 123 29.90 5.88 -2.96
C SER A 123 30.67 7.18 -3.18
N LYS A 124 31.26 7.71 -2.10
CA LYS A 124 32.11 8.90 -2.09
C LYS A 124 33.47 8.58 -1.47
N ALA A 125 34.54 9.13 -2.04
CA ALA A 125 35.87 9.04 -1.44
C ALA A 125 36.03 10.10 -0.33
N GLN A 126 36.52 9.69 0.83
CA GLN A 126 36.70 10.54 2.00
C GLN A 126 37.68 11.69 1.75
N GLU A 127 38.76 11.44 1.01
CA GLU A 127 39.81 12.42 0.69
C GLU A 127 39.29 13.68 -0.03
N ASN A 128 38.12 13.60 -0.65
CA ASN A 128 37.49 14.72 -1.34
C ASN A 128 36.79 15.70 -0.39
N TYR A 129 36.79 15.46 0.92
CA TYR A 129 36.05 16.27 1.90
C TYR A 129 36.96 16.82 2.98
N LYS A 130 36.75 18.08 3.32
CA LYS A 130 37.43 18.78 4.40
C LYS A 130 36.44 19.15 5.50
N PRO A 131 36.83 19.06 6.78
CA PRO A 131 35.99 19.54 7.89
C PRO A 131 35.67 21.02 7.75
N VAL A 132 34.42 21.38 8.06
CA VAL A 132 34.00 22.76 8.22
C VAL A 132 34.06 23.08 9.72
N ASN A 133 34.72 24.17 10.09
CA ASN A 133 34.84 24.60 11.49
C ASN A 133 33.52 25.26 11.98
N ALA A 134 32.45 24.49 11.99
CA ALA A 134 31.14 24.88 12.50
C ALA A 134 30.51 23.66 13.19
N PRO A 135 30.17 23.75 14.50
CA PRO A 135 29.56 22.62 15.19
C PRO A 135 28.14 22.35 14.68
N ILE A 136 27.68 21.12 14.95
CA ILE A 136 26.26 20.78 14.89
C ILE A 136 25.65 21.28 16.20
N VAL A 137 24.77 22.27 16.10
CA VAL A 137 24.12 22.89 17.27
C VAL A 137 22.93 22.04 17.69
N ARG A 138 22.76 21.84 19.00
CA ARG A 138 21.63 21.14 19.62
C ARG A 138 21.15 21.91 20.83
N GLU A 139 19.91 21.69 21.23
CA GLU A 139 19.37 22.33 22.42
C GLU A 139 20.04 21.82 23.70
N SER A 140 20.14 22.69 24.71
CA SER A 140 20.71 22.30 26.00
C SER A 140 19.90 21.16 26.63
N GLY A 141 20.59 20.14 27.14
CA GLY A 141 19.97 18.94 27.70
C GLY A 141 19.59 17.87 26.67
N ALA A 142 19.87 18.08 25.37
CA ALA A 142 19.65 17.06 24.36
C ALA A 142 20.55 15.83 24.59
N PRO A 143 20.04 14.58 24.46
CA PRO A 143 20.81 13.37 24.73
C PRO A 143 22.06 13.26 23.85
N GLU A 144 23.22 12.89 24.40
CA GLU A 144 24.44 12.74 23.61
C GLU A 144 24.28 11.66 22.53
N PRO A 145 24.65 11.95 21.26
CA PRO A 145 24.60 10.95 20.19
C PRO A 145 25.58 9.81 20.47
N SER A 146 25.18 8.59 20.16
CA SER A 146 26.06 7.41 20.22
C SER A 146 27.10 7.36 19.08
N HIS A 147 26.95 8.20 18.07
CA HIS A 147 27.80 8.28 16.88
C HIS A 147 28.41 9.68 16.71
N SER A 148 29.52 9.74 15.97
CA SER A 148 30.19 11.01 15.65
C SER A 148 29.67 11.56 14.33
N ALA A 149 29.20 12.81 14.31
CA ALA A 149 28.80 13.53 13.11
C ALA A 149 29.54 14.87 13.01
N SER A 150 29.90 15.28 11.80
CA SER A 150 30.61 16.55 11.54
C SER A 150 30.17 17.19 10.23
N LYS A 151 30.28 18.52 10.13
CA LYS A 151 30.05 19.26 8.89
C LYS A 151 31.30 19.17 8.01
N VAL A 152 31.12 18.87 6.74
CA VAL A 152 32.21 18.74 5.75
C VAL A 152 31.83 19.45 4.43
N THR A 153 32.85 19.80 3.64
CA THR A 153 32.68 20.37 2.29
C THR A 153 33.73 19.83 1.33
N LYS A 154 33.43 19.83 0.02
CA LYS A 154 34.41 19.46 -1.03
C LYS A 154 35.41 20.56 -1.35
N GLY A 155 35.13 21.78 -0.93
CA GLY A 155 35.92 22.96 -1.26
C GLY A 155 35.07 24.23 -1.12
N ASP A 156 35.71 25.37 -1.34
CA ASP A 156 35.06 26.67 -1.20
C ASP A 156 33.88 26.79 -2.19
N GLY A 157 32.74 27.29 -1.73
CA GLY A 157 31.51 27.42 -2.52
C GLY A 157 30.69 26.14 -2.73
N SER A 158 31.16 24.98 -2.26
CA SER A 158 30.35 23.74 -2.28
C SER A 158 29.33 23.70 -1.14
N PRO A 159 28.17 23.03 -1.32
CA PRO A 159 27.20 22.84 -0.24
C PRO A 159 27.81 22.11 0.96
N ILE A 160 27.37 22.50 2.16
CA ILE A 160 27.74 21.81 3.40
C ILE A 160 27.04 20.44 3.45
N GLU A 161 27.81 19.41 3.77
CA GLU A 161 27.33 18.05 3.95
C GLU A 161 27.61 17.60 5.39
N ILE A 162 26.85 16.62 5.87
CA ILE A 162 27.01 15.99 7.18
C ILE A 162 27.66 14.63 6.97
N LEU A 163 28.81 14.41 7.61
CA LEU A 163 29.51 13.15 7.65
C LEU A 163 29.28 12.46 9.00
N LYS A 164 28.52 11.36 8.99
CA LYS A 164 28.39 10.41 10.10
C LYS A 164 29.52 9.39 9.99
N THR A 165 30.44 9.38 10.95
CA THR A 165 31.60 8.49 10.95
C THR A 165 31.29 7.16 11.63
N GLU A 166 31.67 6.06 10.98
CA GLU A 166 31.51 4.69 11.46
C GLU A 166 32.84 3.94 11.38
N LYS A 167 33.59 3.94 12.49
CA LYS A 167 34.97 3.44 12.56
C LYS A 167 35.07 1.92 12.47
N SER A 168 33.96 1.18 12.59
CA SER A 168 33.98 -0.29 12.55
C SER A 168 34.24 -0.90 11.16
N GLY A 169 34.12 -0.09 10.09
CA GLY A 169 34.17 -0.57 8.71
C GLY A 169 33.05 -1.55 8.35
N ARG A 170 31.98 -1.58 9.15
CA ARG A 170 30.82 -2.45 8.93
C ARG A 170 30.04 -2.01 7.69
N ARG A 171 29.33 -2.97 7.10
CA ARG A 171 28.42 -2.72 5.95
C ARG A 171 27.22 -1.84 6.30
N ILE A 172 27.01 -1.51 7.57
CA ILE A 172 25.87 -0.71 8.00
C ILE A 172 25.79 0.63 7.24
N THR A 173 26.93 1.24 6.91
CA THR A 173 26.98 2.49 6.13
C THR A 173 26.46 2.36 4.69
N GLU A 174 26.75 1.23 4.03
CA GLU A 174 26.20 0.93 2.70
C GLU A 174 24.70 0.60 2.79
N ILE A 175 24.27 -0.06 3.86
CA ILE A 175 22.84 -0.36 4.10
C ILE A 175 22.07 0.93 4.39
N GLU A 176 22.64 1.84 5.17
CA GLU A 176 22.05 3.16 5.45
C GLU A 176 21.95 3.99 4.17
N ALA A 177 22.95 3.96 3.29
CA ALA A 177 22.86 4.61 1.98
C ALA A 177 21.78 3.98 1.08
N PHE A 178 21.67 2.64 1.07
CA PHE A 178 20.59 1.93 0.39
C PHE A 178 19.22 2.34 0.93
N ASN A 179 19.02 2.27 2.25
CA ASN A 179 17.78 2.66 2.91
C ASN A 179 17.47 4.15 2.65
N GLY A 180 18.45 5.04 2.74
CA GLY A 180 18.27 6.46 2.47
C GLY A 180 17.76 6.73 1.04
N MET A 181 18.23 5.97 0.04
CA MET A 181 17.64 6.02 -1.31
C MET A 181 16.22 5.47 -1.37
N LEU A 182 15.89 4.42 -0.62
CA LEU A 182 14.51 3.92 -0.51
C LEU A 182 13.57 4.93 0.16
N PHE A 183 14.01 5.58 1.22
CA PHE A 183 13.25 6.67 1.83
C PHE A 183 13.11 7.82 0.84
N ARG A 184 14.15 8.17 0.08
CA ARG A 184 14.10 9.23 -0.94
C ARG A 184 13.06 8.95 -2.02
N LEU A 185 12.87 7.68 -2.37
CA LEU A 185 11.87 7.23 -3.33
C LEU A 185 10.42 7.48 -2.86
N VAL A 186 10.15 7.45 -1.55
CA VAL A 186 8.80 7.69 -0.99
C VAL A 186 8.63 9.07 -0.34
N LEU A 187 9.71 9.77 -0.01
CA LEU A 187 9.67 11.04 0.71
C LEU A 187 10.20 12.25 -0.08
N ASN A 188 10.81 12.06 -1.25
CA ASN A 188 11.45 13.14 -2.01
C ASN A 188 12.35 14.02 -1.12
N ASP A 189 12.22 15.34 -1.20
CA ASP A 189 13.01 16.34 -0.47
C ASP A 189 12.97 16.25 1.06
N ARG A 190 11.98 15.54 1.63
CA ARG A 190 11.82 15.31 3.07
C ARG A 190 12.81 14.30 3.66
N THR A 191 13.72 13.76 2.86
CA THR A 191 14.86 12.97 3.34
C THR A 191 16.10 13.33 2.52
N PRO A 192 17.28 13.46 3.16
CA PRO A 192 18.46 13.92 2.45
C PRO A 192 19.02 12.82 1.56
N LYS A 193 19.78 13.21 0.53
CA LYS A 193 20.47 12.25 -0.34
C LYS A 193 21.63 11.62 0.42
N VAL A 194 21.47 10.36 0.78
CA VAL A 194 22.47 9.60 1.57
C VAL A 194 23.44 8.83 0.67
N ARG A 195 24.73 8.87 0.96
CA ARG A 195 25.80 8.18 0.22
C ARG A 195 26.79 7.53 1.18
N SER A 196 27.23 6.31 0.88
CA SER A 196 28.30 5.67 1.65
C SER A 196 29.64 6.33 1.34
N VAL A 197 30.51 6.42 2.34
CA VAL A 197 31.86 6.99 2.22
C VAL A 197 32.90 5.91 2.44
N HIS A 198 33.93 5.92 1.59
CA HIS A 198 35.05 5.00 1.66
C HIS A 198 36.40 5.76 1.67
N ASP A 199 37.40 5.17 2.30
CA ASP A 199 38.79 5.67 2.24
C ASP A 199 39.50 5.21 0.95
N ALA A 200 40.75 5.65 0.75
CA ALA A 200 41.59 5.31 -0.40
C ALA A 200 41.85 3.78 -0.53
N ASP A 201 41.77 3.03 0.56
CA ASP A 201 41.91 1.57 0.60
C ASP A 201 40.57 0.85 0.30
N GLY A 202 39.49 1.59 0.09
CA GLY A 202 38.15 1.08 -0.13
C GLY A 202 37.48 0.50 1.12
N ASN A 203 37.95 0.88 2.31
CA ASN A 203 37.26 0.58 3.56
C ASN A 203 36.10 1.54 3.77
N ARG A 204 35.05 1.06 4.44
CA ARG A 204 33.88 1.88 4.78
C ARG A 204 34.25 2.78 5.96
N VAL A 205 34.00 4.07 5.84
CA VAL A 205 34.33 5.05 6.91
C VAL A 205 33.12 5.77 7.48
N GLY A 206 32.00 5.79 6.75
CA GLY A 206 30.83 6.50 7.20
C GLY A 206 29.77 6.66 6.13
N VAL A 207 28.86 7.58 6.42
CA VAL A 207 27.75 7.97 5.56
C VAL A 207 27.74 9.49 5.47
N LEU A 208 27.45 9.99 4.27
CA LEU A 208 27.38 11.41 3.99
C LEU A 208 26.00 11.76 3.45
N SER A 209 25.47 12.89 3.91
CA SER A 209 24.21 13.45 3.44
C SER A 209 24.31 14.96 3.28
N ARG A 210 23.55 15.53 2.34
CA ARG A 210 23.39 17.00 2.31
C ARG A 210 22.72 17.46 3.61
N ALA A 211 23.17 18.57 4.17
CA ALA A 211 22.46 19.20 5.28
C ALA A 211 21.05 19.61 4.83
N ILE A 212 20.06 19.44 5.71
CA ILE A 212 18.71 19.95 5.49
C ILE A 212 18.67 21.36 6.05
N ASP A 213 18.26 22.32 5.22
CA ASP A 213 18.15 23.72 5.63
C ASP A 213 17.11 23.85 6.74
N ASN A 214 17.39 24.67 7.76
CA ASN A 214 16.53 24.89 8.93
C ASN A 214 16.11 23.63 9.70
N PHE A 215 16.87 22.53 9.58
CA PHE A 215 16.58 21.32 10.34
C PHE A 215 16.64 21.58 11.85
N GLN A 216 15.52 21.32 12.52
CA GLN A 216 15.43 21.20 13.98
C GLN A 216 14.84 19.83 14.28
N SER A 217 15.51 19.02 15.12
CA SER A 217 14.92 17.74 15.53
C SER A 217 13.67 17.98 16.39
N LEU A 218 12.71 17.07 16.39
CA LEU A 218 11.56 17.15 17.30
C LEU A 218 12.00 17.16 18.77
N HIS A 219 13.08 16.44 19.12
CA HIS A 219 13.70 16.53 20.47
C HIS A 219 14.12 17.94 20.82
N ASP A 220 14.86 18.61 19.91
CA ASP A 220 15.28 20.00 20.10
C ASP A 220 14.04 20.91 20.19
N TYR A 221 13.00 20.69 19.37
CA TYR A 221 11.75 21.44 19.48
C TYR A 221 11.12 21.29 20.88
N TYR A 222 11.01 20.07 21.40
CA TYR A 222 10.41 19.81 22.72
C TYR A 222 11.18 20.50 23.85
N LEU A 223 12.52 20.45 23.81
CA LEU A 223 13.38 21.11 24.80
C LEU A 223 13.26 22.63 24.72
N LYS A 224 13.20 23.19 23.51
CA LYS A 224 12.95 24.62 23.32
C LYS A 224 11.59 25.04 23.87
N GLN A 225 10.54 24.23 23.66
CA GLN A 225 9.22 24.48 24.28
C GLN A 225 9.26 24.40 25.80
N GLN A 226 10.07 23.50 26.37
CA GLN A 226 10.26 23.42 27.81
C GLN A 226 10.90 24.69 28.37
N GLN A 227 11.92 25.23 27.68
CA GLN A 227 12.55 26.50 28.08
C GLN A 227 11.56 27.68 28.01
N LEU A 228 10.68 27.69 27.01
CA LEU A 228 9.72 28.78 26.79
C LEU A 228 8.47 28.70 27.69
N THR A 229 7.98 27.50 27.98
CA THR A 229 6.65 27.28 28.59
C THR A 229 6.69 26.50 29.91
N GLY A 230 7.88 26.03 30.33
CA GLY A 230 8.07 25.19 31.50
C GLY A 230 7.78 23.70 31.29
N ALA A 231 7.28 23.29 30.11
CA ALA A 231 6.96 21.89 29.82
C ALA A 231 7.35 21.49 28.38
N MET A 232 7.81 20.26 28.19
CA MET A 232 7.99 19.69 26.86
C MET A 232 6.63 19.52 26.18
N ARG A 233 6.51 19.96 24.92
CA ARG A 233 5.24 19.92 24.16
C ARG A 233 5.49 19.61 22.69
N SER A 234 4.59 18.82 22.10
CA SER A 234 4.51 18.65 20.65
C SER A 234 4.26 19.97 19.92
N PRO A 235 4.70 20.10 18.66
CA PRO A 235 4.06 21.05 17.74
C PRO A 235 2.54 20.81 17.69
N PRO A 236 1.73 21.85 17.45
CA PRO A 236 0.28 21.70 17.30
C PRO A 236 -0.07 20.62 16.25
N GLN A 237 -1.09 19.80 16.50
CA GLN A 237 -1.44 18.70 15.61
C GLN A 237 -1.69 19.16 14.16
N ALA A 238 -2.41 20.27 13.97
CA ALA A 238 -2.65 20.84 12.65
C ALA A 238 -1.34 21.19 11.90
N ASP A 239 -0.31 21.65 12.62
CA ASP A 239 0.99 21.95 12.04
C ASP A 239 1.78 20.68 11.72
N LEU A 240 1.65 19.62 12.52
CA LEU A 240 2.24 18.32 12.21
C LEU A 240 1.64 17.71 10.93
N VAL A 241 0.30 17.76 10.81
CA VAL A 241 -0.41 17.28 9.63
C VAL A 241 0.02 18.07 8.40
N LYS A 242 -0.02 19.41 8.47
CA LYS A 242 0.47 20.27 7.38
C LYS A 242 1.93 20.00 7.05
N ALA A 243 2.74 19.70 8.07
CA ALA A 243 4.13 19.34 7.91
C ALA A 243 4.37 17.99 7.28
N GLY A 244 3.34 17.19 7.03
CA GLY A 244 3.45 15.90 6.36
C GLY A 244 4.00 14.80 7.26
N ILE A 245 3.71 14.86 8.56
CA ILE A 245 4.17 13.84 9.53
C ILE A 245 3.69 12.43 9.13
N GLY A 246 2.50 12.31 8.53
CA GLY A 246 1.94 11.03 8.06
C GLY A 246 2.87 10.33 7.08
N ARG A 247 3.52 11.09 6.18
CA ARG A 247 4.50 10.55 5.22
C ARG A 247 5.69 9.93 5.93
N ILE A 248 6.22 10.65 6.92
CA ILE A 248 7.40 10.24 7.69
C ILE A 248 7.12 8.95 8.47
N LEU A 249 5.98 8.87 9.15
CA LEU A 249 5.57 7.69 9.93
C LEU A 249 5.31 6.49 9.02
N ALA A 250 4.56 6.67 7.93
CA ALA A 250 4.27 5.60 6.98
C ALA A 250 5.55 5.06 6.31
N ALA A 251 6.48 5.95 5.97
CA ALA A 251 7.77 5.56 5.40
C ALA A 251 8.63 4.82 6.42
N ALA A 252 8.60 5.19 7.70
CA ALA A 252 9.29 4.48 8.78
C ALA A 252 8.72 3.07 8.97
N TYR A 253 7.38 2.93 9.00
CA TYR A 253 6.71 1.65 9.10
C TYR A 253 7.00 0.73 7.91
N PHE A 254 6.84 1.22 6.68
CA PHE A 254 7.19 0.46 5.47
C PHE A 254 8.70 0.20 5.35
N GLY A 255 9.53 1.12 5.82
CA GLY A 255 10.99 1.01 5.84
C GLY A 255 11.52 0.01 6.87
N GLU A 256 10.70 -0.43 7.82
CA GLU A 256 11.08 -1.25 8.98
C GLU A 256 12.08 -0.52 9.88
N GLU A 257 11.83 0.77 10.12
CA GLU A 257 12.63 1.63 10.99
C GLU A 257 12.34 1.33 12.45
N ARG A 258 13.32 0.72 13.14
CA ARG A 258 13.20 0.39 14.55
C ARG A 258 13.36 1.60 15.47
N ASP A 259 14.13 2.60 15.05
CA ASP A 259 14.59 3.66 15.94
C ASP A 259 13.87 4.99 15.70
N MET A 260 12.54 4.95 15.58
CA MET A 260 11.75 6.11 15.23
C MET A 260 11.42 6.97 16.46
N HIS A 261 12.31 7.90 16.80
CA HIS A 261 12.17 8.89 17.87
C HIS A 261 12.42 10.32 17.35
N GLY A 262 12.12 11.33 18.17
CA GLY A 262 12.16 12.75 17.80
C GLY A 262 13.54 13.30 17.45
N GLY A 263 14.62 12.57 17.75
CA GLY A 263 15.97 12.91 17.28
C GLY A 263 16.19 12.57 15.80
N ASN A 264 15.43 11.61 15.27
CA ASN A 264 15.51 11.15 13.89
C ASN A 264 14.46 11.80 12.97
N VAL A 265 13.60 12.66 13.55
CA VAL A 265 12.57 13.42 12.83
C VAL A 265 12.90 14.90 12.92
N GLY A 266 13.13 15.52 11.77
CA GLY A 266 13.23 16.97 11.66
C GLY A 266 11.86 17.60 11.52
N TYR A 267 11.70 18.79 12.08
CA TYR A 267 10.54 19.66 11.94
C TYR A 267 11.01 21.10 11.76
N ASP A 268 10.74 21.69 10.59
CA ASP A 268 10.90 23.13 10.37
C ASP A 268 9.61 23.84 10.82
N PRO A 269 9.63 24.63 11.91
CA PRO A 269 8.43 25.30 12.42
C PRO A 269 7.96 26.46 11.52
N VAL A 270 8.81 26.98 10.63
CA VAL A 270 8.49 28.09 9.73
C VAL A 270 7.89 27.56 8.44
N ALA A 271 8.61 26.67 7.75
CA ALA A 271 8.15 26.07 6.51
C ALA A 271 7.03 25.03 6.74
N LYS A 272 6.91 24.52 7.98
CA LYS A 272 6.05 23.39 8.35
C LYS A 272 6.38 22.21 7.45
N ILE A 273 7.59 21.68 7.60
CA ILE A 273 8.06 20.51 6.84
C ILE A 273 8.66 19.50 7.84
N ALA A 274 8.13 18.30 7.83
CA ALA A 274 8.70 17.16 8.53
C ALA A 274 9.69 16.43 7.62
N SER A 275 10.82 16.01 8.19
CA SER A 275 11.88 15.27 7.50
C SER A 275 12.36 14.05 8.29
N LYS A 276 12.92 13.05 7.61
CA LYS A 276 13.50 11.84 8.23
C LYS A 276 15.00 11.78 7.95
N ILE A 277 15.78 11.53 9.00
CA ILE A 277 17.22 11.25 8.93
C ILE A 277 17.54 9.95 9.66
N ASP A 278 18.80 9.52 9.61
CA ASP A 278 19.36 8.34 10.27
C ASP A 278 18.62 7.03 9.94
N HIS A 279 19.11 6.32 8.91
CA HIS A 279 18.42 5.15 8.32
C HIS A 279 19.15 3.83 8.58
N ASP A 280 20.02 3.79 9.59
CA ASP A 280 20.87 2.63 9.88
C ASP A 280 20.11 1.46 10.54
N GLN A 281 18.98 1.75 11.19
CA GLN A 281 18.10 0.77 11.82
C GLN A 281 16.83 0.45 11.02
N ALA A 282 16.67 1.05 9.83
CA ALA A 282 15.71 0.59 8.83
C ALA A 282 16.11 -0.77 8.23
N SER A 283 15.15 -1.49 7.64
CA SER A 283 15.32 -2.90 7.25
C SER A 283 15.72 -3.78 8.44
N TRP A 284 15.08 -3.56 9.60
CA TRP A 284 15.42 -4.18 10.89
C TRP A 284 15.68 -5.70 10.89
N PRO A 285 14.91 -6.53 10.13
CA PRO A 285 15.20 -7.95 9.99
C PRO A 285 16.64 -8.26 9.51
N ILE A 286 17.28 -7.31 8.82
CA ILE A 286 18.63 -7.41 8.29
C ILE A 286 19.64 -6.60 9.13
N THR A 287 19.25 -5.43 9.63
CA THR A 287 20.15 -4.50 10.33
C THR A 287 20.33 -4.82 11.82
N SER A 288 19.41 -5.55 12.45
CA SER A 288 19.47 -5.97 13.87
C SER A 288 20.79 -6.58 14.32
N LYS A 289 21.41 -7.41 13.50
CA LYS A 289 22.73 -8.00 13.81
C LYS A 289 23.86 -6.99 13.94
N TYR A 290 23.73 -5.79 13.36
CA TYR A 290 24.70 -4.70 13.53
C TYR A 290 24.48 -3.95 14.84
N GLN A 291 23.28 -4.05 15.43
CA GLN A 291 22.99 -3.65 16.80
C GLN A 291 23.20 -4.80 17.81
N ASN A 292 24.03 -5.80 17.43
CA ASN A 292 24.38 -6.97 18.22
C ASN A 292 23.20 -7.86 18.64
N ARG A 293 22.04 -7.76 17.97
CA ARG A 293 20.86 -8.60 18.21
C ARG A 293 20.79 -9.77 17.23
N ASN A 294 20.47 -10.97 17.72
CA ASN A 294 20.28 -12.13 16.85
C ASN A 294 18.90 -12.05 16.18
N PRO A 295 18.81 -12.00 14.83
CA PRO A 295 17.54 -11.80 14.14
C PRO A 295 16.52 -12.95 14.33
N ASN A 296 16.97 -14.12 14.78
CA ASN A 296 16.14 -15.31 14.96
C ASN A 296 15.76 -15.59 16.43
N LYS A 297 16.29 -14.83 17.38
CA LYS A 297 15.96 -14.98 18.81
C LYS A 297 15.04 -13.85 19.24
N VAL A 298 14.14 -14.16 20.19
CA VAL A 298 13.24 -13.18 20.77
C VAL A 298 14.03 -12.14 21.56
N SER A 299 13.59 -10.89 21.53
CA SER A 299 14.08 -9.88 22.47
C SER A 299 13.63 -10.24 23.88
N THR A 300 14.57 -10.27 24.81
CA THR A 300 14.33 -10.58 26.24
C THR A 300 14.41 -9.35 27.12
N ASP A 301 14.55 -8.17 26.53
CA ASP A 301 14.71 -6.91 27.25
C ASP A 301 13.35 -6.50 27.85
N LEU A 302 13.13 -6.86 29.11
CA LEU A 302 11.90 -6.54 29.86
C LEU A 302 11.64 -5.03 29.84
N GLY A 303 10.38 -4.66 29.59
CA GLY A 303 9.96 -3.25 29.50
C GLY A 303 10.16 -2.61 28.13
N GLU A 304 10.82 -3.27 27.17
CA GLU A 304 10.88 -2.81 25.78
C GLU A 304 9.64 -3.27 24.98
N ARG A 305 9.17 -2.44 24.04
CA ARG A 305 8.00 -2.78 23.20
C ARG A 305 8.21 -4.05 22.36
N GLU A 306 9.44 -4.30 21.92
CA GLU A 306 9.79 -5.48 21.13
C GLU A 306 9.96 -6.76 21.97
N TYR A 307 9.70 -6.71 23.28
CA TYR A 307 9.81 -7.86 24.17
C TYR A 307 9.01 -9.07 23.65
N GLY A 308 9.63 -10.24 23.67
CA GLY A 308 9.05 -11.50 23.19
C GLY A 308 8.99 -11.64 21.67
N VAL A 309 9.48 -10.65 20.89
CA VAL A 309 9.45 -10.67 19.43
C VAL A 309 10.85 -10.84 18.85
N LYS A 310 10.98 -11.62 17.78
CA LYS A 310 12.26 -11.76 17.05
C LYS A 310 12.45 -10.54 16.14
N PRO A 311 13.67 -9.99 15.97
CA PRO A 311 13.90 -8.85 15.08
C PRO A 311 13.35 -9.00 13.65
N LYS A 312 13.34 -10.24 13.12
CA LYS A 312 12.80 -10.53 11.78
C LYS A 312 11.27 -10.44 11.68
N ASP A 313 10.59 -10.54 12.82
CA ASP A 313 9.13 -10.57 12.93
C ASP A 313 8.58 -9.26 13.54
N THR A 314 9.43 -8.24 13.72
CA THR A 314 9.08 -6.98 14.41
C THR A 314 8.11 -6.08 13.62
N PHE A 315 8.09 -6.20 12.29
CA PHE A 315 7.32 -5.33 11.40
C PHE A 315 6.42 -6.14 10.44
N PRO A 316 5.48 -6.95 10.93
CA PRO A 316 4.41 -7.46 10.07
C PRO A 316 3.65 -6.28 9.45
N ILE A 317 3.07 -6.50 8.26
CA ILE A 317 2.10 -5.59 7.68
C ILE A 317 0.73 -6.27 7.83
N THR A 318 -0.20 -5.62 8.51
CA THR A 318 -1.52 -6.21 8.82
C THR A 318 -2.63 -5.19 8.59
N GLN A 319 -3.85 -5.70 8.35
CA GLN A 319 -5.06 -4.87 8.31
C GLN A 319 -5.21 -3.97 9.54
N ARG A 320 -4.91 -4.50 10.74
CA ARG A 320 -5.10 -3.76 11.99
C ARG A 320 -4.16 -2.56 12.09
N ASP A 321 -2.90 -2.74 11.71
CA ASP A 321 -1.93 -1.65 11.70
C ASP A 321 -2.26 -0.61 10.62
N ILE A 322 -2.69 -1.04 9.43
CA ILE A 322 -3.06 -0.12 8.33
C ILE A 322 -4.29 0.71 8.71
N SER A 323 -5.36 0.07 9.21
CA SER A 323 -6.62 0.77 9.52
C SER A 323 -6.47 1.77 10.65
N ASN A 324 -5.64 1.47 11.66
CA ASN A 324 -5.47 2.28 12.87
C ASN A 324 -4.21 3.15 12.83
N PHE A 325 -3.49 3.19 11.71
CA PHE A 325 -2.24 3.92 11.59
C PHE A 325 -2.41 5.40 12.01
N PRO A 326 -1.53 5.97 12.87
CA PRO A 326 -0.20 5.48 13.22
C PRO A 326 -0.15 4.49 14.39
N HIS A 327 -1.27 4.20 15.05
CA HIS A 327 -1.33 3.41 16.29
C HIS A 327 -1.06 1.91 16.02
N LEU A 328 0.21 1.51 16.10
CA LEU A 328 0.64 0.15 15.75
C LEU A 328 0.24 -0.87 16.84
N VAL A 329 -0.41 -1.96 16.42
CA VAL A 329 -0.88 -3.06 17.28
C VAL A 329 0.00 -4.29 17.11
N ASP A 330 0.23 -4.68 15.86
CA ASP A 330 0.92 -5.92 15.50
C ASP A 330 2.42 -5.72 15.34
N ALA A 331 2.82 -4.65 14.65
CA ALA A 331 4.21 -4.23 14.64
C ALA A 331 4.65 -3.69 15.99
N LYS A 332 5.87 -4.07 16.38
CA LYS A 332 6.43 -3.76 17.70
C LYS A 332 7.86 -3.23 17.60
N PRO A 333 8.13 -2.17 16.82
CA PRO A 333 9.43 -1.50 16.87
C PRO A 333 9.79 -1.12 18.30
N ARG A 334 11.10 -1.08 18.63
CA ARG A 334 11.56 -0.52 19.91
C ARG A 334 11.03 0.90 20.10
N ASN A 335 11.22 1.73 19.07
CA ASN A 335 10.89 3.13 19.09
C ASN A 335 9.90 3.45 17.95
N PHE A 336 8.74 3.98 18.32
CA PHE A 336 7.76 4.58 17.41
C PHE A 336 7.03 5.72 18.14
N PRO A 337 6.65 6.82 17.46
CA PRO A 337 6.25 8.07 18.13
C PRO A 337 5.06 7.99 19.09
N GLU A 338 4.21 6.97 18.97
CA GLU A 338 3.11 6.72 19.92
C GLU A 338 3.57 6.20 21.30
N TRP A 339 4.83 5.73 21.42
CA TRP A 339 5.43 5.17 22.64
C TRP A 339 6.76 5.82 23.03
N THR A 340 7.45 6.49 22.10
CA THR A 340 8.74 7.12 22.35
C THR A 340 8.61 8.52 22.91
N ASP A 341 9.70 9.04 23.46
CA ASP A 341 9.79 10.43 23.92
C ASP A 341 8.68 10.77 24.92
N SER A 342 8.34 9.84 25.82
CA SER A 342 7.22 9.98 26.76
C SER A 342 5.87 10.25 26.08
N ARG A 343 5.68 9.78 24.84
CA ARG A 343 4.51 10.00 24.00
C ARG A 343 4.23 11.48 23.75
N LEU A 344 5.29 12.27 23.61
CA LEU A 344 5.15 13.73 23.48
C LEU A 344 4.45 14.14 22.20
N LEU A 345 4.63 13.42 21.08
CA LEU A 345 4.04 13.78 19.79
C LEU A 345 2.51 13.68 19.85
N ASP A 346 1.81 14.75 19.49
CA ASP A 346 0.35 14.79 19.50
C ASP A 346 -0.24 14.00 18.32
N LEU A 347 -0.67 12.77 18.61
CA LEU A 347 -1.26 11.83 17.66
C LEU A 347 -2.74 11.52 17.99
N SER A 348 -3.36 12.22 18.92
CA SER A 348 -4.72 11.88 19.37
C SER A 348 -5.75 12.18 18.27
N GLY A 349 -6.41 11.13 17.75
CA GLY A 349 -7.42 11.26 16.69
C GLY A 349 -6.86 11.57 15.30
N ILE A 350 -5.53 11.64 15.14
CA ILE A 350 -4.87 12.00 13.89
C ILE A 350 -5.14 10.99 12.78
N GLU A 351 -5.42 9.73 13.13
CA GLU A 351 -5.71 8.63 12.23
C GLU A 351 -6.95 8.86 11.35
N ASN A 352 -7.82 9.79 11.73
CA ASN A 352 -9.03 10.15 10.99
C ASN A 352 -8.90 11.50 10.25
N HIS A 353 -7.77 12.22 10.39
CA HIS A 353 -7.58 13.50 9.72
C HIS A 353 -7.34 13.28 8.21
N PRO A 354 -8.13 13.89 7.30
CA PRO A 354 -8.06 13.61 5.85
C PRO A 354 -6.66 13.75 5.24
N GLU A 355 -5.97 14.86 5.49
CA GLU A 355 -4.60 15.08 4.97
C GLU A 355 -3.57 14.08 5.54
N PHE A 356 -3.71 13.67 6.79
CA PHE A 356 -2.84 12.65 7.38
C PHE A 356 -3.09 11.28 6.72
N VAL A 357 -4.35 10.90 6.55
CA VAL A 357 -4.75 9.67 5.86
C VAL A 357 -4.21 9.65 4.42
N LYS A 358 -4.34 10.77 3.71
CA LYS A 358 -3.78 10.96 2.38
C LYS A 358 -2.28 10.75 2.36
N ASP A 359 -1.54 11.40 3.24
CA ASP A 359 -0.08 11.23 3.34
C ASP A 359 0.35 9.78 3.58
N VAL A 360 -0.34 9.10 4.49
CA VAL A 360 -0.06 7.69 4.83
C VAL A 360 -0.31 6.79 3.61
N PHE A 361 -1.48 6.89 3.00
CA PHE A 361 -1.82 6.05 1.86
C PHE A 361 -1.02 6.41 0.61
N SER A 362 -0.61 7.67 0.41
CA SER A 362 0.31 8.03 -0.67
C SER A 362 1.65 7.30 -0.55
N VAL A 363 2.20 7.19 0.66
CA VAL A 363 3.44 6.44 0.90
C VAL A 363 3.21 4.93 0.72
N PHE A 364 2.09 4.40 1.22
CA PHE A 364 1.78 2.98 1.07
C PHE A 364 1.53 2.58 -0.39
N ILE A 365 0.82 3.39 -1.17
CA ILE A 365 0.66 3.21 -2.61
C ILE A 365 2.03 3.14 -3.26
N LYS A 366 2.90 4.14 -3.07
CA LYS A 366 4.26 4.12 -3.64
C LYS A 366 5.01 2.84 -3.29
N GLY A 367 4.99 2.44 -2.01
CA GLY A 367 5.60 1.19 -1.55
C GLY A 367 5.06 -0.07 -2.26
N ALA A 368 3.75 -0.13 -2.51
CA ALA A 368 3.07 -1.23 -3.18
C ALA A 368 3.31 -1.30 -4.70
N LEU A 369 3.68 -0.17 -5.33
CA LEU A 369 4.00 -0.11 -6.77
C LEU A 369 5.43 -0.57 -7.09
N PHE A 370 6.33 -0.57 -6.11
CA PHE A 370 7.73 -0.89 -6.33
C PHE A 370 7.99 -2.39 -6.42
N ASP A 371 8.97 -2.75 -7.25
CA ASP A 371 9.30 -4.14 -7.56
C ASP A 371 10.82 -4.42 -7.50
N ALA A 372 11.18 -5.66 -7.83
CA ALA A 372 12.56 -6.09 -7.86
C ALA A 372 13.45 -5.30 -8.83
N LYS A 373 12.91 -4.74 -9.93
CA LYS A 373 13.69 -3.95 -10.91
C LYS A 373 14.17 -2.67 -10.26
N ILE A 374 13.27 -1.94 -9.59
CA ILE A 374 13.59 -0.69 -8.88
C ILE A 374 14.58 -0.95 -7.75
N TYR A 375 14.29 -1.94 -6.89
CA TYR A 375 15.18 -2.25 -5.76
C TYR A 375 16.56 -2.72 -6.20
N ARG A 376 16.65 -3.49 -7.29
CA ARG A 376 17.94 -3.95 -7.81
C ARG A 376 18.78 -2.82 -8.37
N ALA A 377 18.17 -1.82 -9.03
CA ALA A 377 18.88 -0.63 -9.46
C ALA A 377 19.52 0.11 -8.28
N ILE A 378 18.76 0.34 -7.21
CA ILE A 378 19.28 1.00 -5.99
C ILE A 378 20.36 0.14 -5.32
N ALA A 379 20.15 -1.17 -5.22
CA ALA A 379 21.12 -2.08 -4.60
C ALA A 379 22.46 -2.10 -5.34
N LYS A 380 22.45 -2.13 -6.69
CA LYS A 380 23.68 -2.09 -7.50
C LYS A 380 24.47 -0.79 -7.30
N GLU A 381 23.77 0.33 -7.13
CA GLU A 381 24.40 1.64 -6.98
C GLU A 381 24.99 1.88 -5.57
N THR A 382 24.47 1.20 -4.54
CA THR A 382 24.77 1.50 -3.13
C THR A 382 25.49 0.40 -2.36
N LEU A 383 25.32 -0.87 -2.77
CA LEU A 383 25.86 -2.02 -2.06
C LEU A 383 26.97 -2.68 -2.87
N GLN A 384 28.06 -3.05 -2.20
CA GLN A 384 29.21 -3.60 -2.89
C GLN A 384 29.06 -5.09 -3.27
N ASN A 385 28.30 -5.85 -2.49
CA ASN A 385 28.33 -7.31 -2.55
C ASN A 385 27.10 -7.87 -3.29
N PRO A 386 27.25 -8.54 -4.45
CA PRO A 386 26.12 -8.99 -5.27
C PRO A 386 25.16 -9.95 -4.54
N LYS A 387 25.69 -10.93 -3.80
CA LYS A 387 24.84 -11.84 -3.00
C LYS A 387 24.01 -11.09 -1.95
N PHE A 388 24.57 -10.03 -1.38
CA PHE A 388 23.85 -9.19 -0.43
C PHE A 388 22.88 -8.23 -1.11
N GLN A 389 23.19 -7.73 -2.32
CA GLN A 389 22.25 -6.98 -3.15
C GLN A 389 20.97 -7.79 -3.36
N GLU A 390 21.07 -9.01 -3.88
CA GLU A 390 19.88 -9.85 -4.14
C GLU A 390 19.12 -10.19 -2.86
N ARG A 391 19.81 -10.35 -1.72
CA ARG A 391 19.13 -10.52 -0.43
C ARG A 391 18.30 -9.28 -0.03
N MET A 392 18.84 -8.06 -0.21
CA MET A 392 18.11 -6.83 0.09
C MET A 392 16.94 -6.63 -0.89
N VAL A 393 17.16 -6.92 -2.18
CA VAL A 393 16.13 -6.87 -3.22
C VAL A 393 14.99 -7.82 -2.88
N ALA A 394 15.26 -9.10 -2.66
CA ALA A 394 14.23 -10.09 -2.33
C ALA A 394 13.43 -9.70 -1.08
N HIS A 395 14.11 -9.18 -0.04
CA HIS A 395 13.46 -8.70 1.19
C HIS A 395 12.48 -7.55 0.92
N LYS A 396 12.92 -6.53 0.17
CA LYS A 396 12.08 -5.36 -0.12
C LYS A 396 10.96 -5.66 -1.13
N THR A 397 11.23 -6.46 -2.15
CA THR A 397 10.17 -6.95 -3.07
C THR A 397 9.09 -7.69 -2.30
N ARG A 398 9.46 -8.64 -1.43
CA ARG A 398 8.48 -9.38 -0.62
C ARG A 398 7.65 -8.45 0.26
N ARG A 399 8.27 -7.40 0.80
CA ARG A 399 7.57 -6.42 1.63
C ARG A 399 6.55 -5.59 0.83
N SER A 400 6.89 -5.16 -0.39
CA SER A 400 5.95 -4.50 -1.30
C SER A 400 4.77 -5.41 -1.67
N GLU A 401 5.02 -6.69 -1.95
CA GLU A 401 3.97 -7.67 -2.24
C GLU A 401 2.99 -7.83 -1.08
N ILE A 402 3.51 -7.97 0.15
CA ILE A 402 2.66 -8.08 1.35
C ILE A 402 1.87 -6.78 1.55
N LEU A 403 2.50 -5.61 1.37
CA LEU A 403 1.79 -4.33 1.48
C LEU A 403 0.66 -4.23 0.44
N LYS A 404 0.94 -4.57 -0.83
CA LYS A 404 -0.08 -4.60 -1.89
C LYS A 404 -1.22 -5.54 -1.53
N GLU A 405 -0.90 -6.75 -1.08
CA GLU A 405 -1.90 -7.74 -0.68
C GLU A 405 -2.81 -7.23 0.44
N GLU A 406 -2.23 -6.63 1.48
CA GLU A 406 -2.99 -6.11 2.61
C GLU A 406 -3.77 -4.83 2.23
N LEU A 407 -3.20 -3.91 1.44
CA LEU A 407 -3.94 -2.73 0.98
C LEU A 407 -5.21 -3.12 0.21
N THR A 408 -5.13 -4.07 -0.73
CA THR A 408 -6.30 -4.47 -1.55
C THR A 408 -7.46 -5.04 -0.73
N LYS A 409 -7.21 -5.49 0.50
CA LYS A 409 -8.23 -6.03 1.42
C LYS A 409 -8.78 -4.97 2.38
N ASN A 410 -8.17 -3.78 2.43
CA ASN A 410 -8.41 -2.82 3.49
C ASN A 410 -9.58 -1.87 3.13
N GLU A 411 -10.62 -1.90 3.96
CA GLU A 411 -11.81 -1.05 3.80
C GLU A 411 -11.46 0.45 3.82
N LYS A 412 -10.60 0.90 4.74
CA LYS A 412 -10.19 2.31 4.85
C LYS A 412 -9.39 2.76 3.62
N PHE A 413 -8.61 1.87 3.02
CA PHE A 413 -7.91 2.15 1.77
C PHE A 413 -8.87 2.25 0.58
N LEU A 414 -9.86 1.36 0.49
CA LEU A 414 -10.91 1.45 -0.52
C LEU A 414 -11.64 2.80 -0.45
N ASP A 415 -12.09 3.18 0.75
CA ASP A 415 -12.80 4.45 0.96
C ASP A 415 -11.88 5.64 0.58
N PHE A 416 -10.60 5.59 0.95
CA PHE A 416 -9.61 6.58 0.53
C PHE A 416 -9.49 6.70 -1.00
N LEU A 417 -9.42 5.59 -1.74
CA LEU A 417 -9.33 5.61 -3.21
C LEU A 417 -10.56 6.26 -3.84
N LEU A 418 -11.75 5.94 -3.31
CA LEU A 418 -13.02 6.49 -3.78
C LEU A 418 -13.11 8.00 -3.54
N ASP A 419 -12.60 8.47 -2.40
CA ASP A 419 -12.64 9.89 -2.04
C ASP A 419 -11.52 10.71 -2.69
N ASN A 420 -10.53 10.07 -3.33
CA ASN A 420 -9.38 10.72 -3.95
C ASN A 420 -9.16 10.26 -5.41
N PRO A 421 -10.08 10.56 -6.35
CA PRO A 421 -10.02 10.05 -7.73
C PRO A 421 -8.78 10.53 -8.50
N ASN A 422 -8.16 11.65 -8.11
CA ASN A 422 -6.95 12.19 -8.74
C ASN A 422 -5.64 11.72 -8.09
N ILE A 423 -5.68 10.75 -7.16
CA ILE A 423 -4.50 10.31 -6.44
C ILE A 423 -3.44 9.69 -7.37
N LYS A 424 -3.86 9.07 -8.48
CA LYS A 424 -2.95 8.52 -9.50
C LYS A 424 -1.99 9.60 -10.00
N ASP A 425 -2.53 10.71 -10.48
CA ASP A 425 -1.74 11.79 -11.08
C ASP A 425 -0.80 12.41 -10.05
N GLN A 426 -1.24 12.57 -8.80
CA GLN A 426 -0.41 13.06 -7.72
C GLN A 426 0.78 12.12 -7.43
N ILE A 427 0.54 10.81 -7.35
CA ILE A 427 1.59 9.82 -7.11
C ILE A 427 2.59 9.80 -8.26
N ILE A 428 2.12 9.82 -9.51
CA ILE A 428 3.01 9.81 -10.69
C ILE A 428 3.82 11.12 -10.77
N ALA A 429 3.21 12.27 -10.46
CA ALA A 429 3.92 13.54 -10.40
C ALA A 429 5.03 13.53 -9.33
N GLU A 430 4.74 13.06 -8.11
CA GLU A 430 5.74 12.94 -7.04
C GLU A 430 6.90 11.99 -7.42
N LEU A 431 6.61 10.89 -8.12
CA LEU A 431 7.64 9.98 -8.64
C LEU A 431 8.44 10.61 -9.80
N GLY A 432 7.81 11.53 -10.56
CA GLY A 432 8.47 12.39 -11.52
C GLY A 432 9.44 13.39 -10.88
N GLU A 433 9.11 13.95 -9.72
CA GLU A 433 10.02 14.80 -8.95
C GLU A 433 11.26 14.01 -8.49
N TYR A 434 11.08 12.76 -8.04
CA TYR A 434 12.19 11.87 -7.73
C TYR A 434 13.11 11.65 -8.94
N ASN A 435 12.54 11.51 -10.15
CA ASN A 435 13.33 11.36 -11.38
C ASN A 435 14.24 12.58 -11.65
N ASN A 436 13.86 13.78 -11.21
CA ASN A 436 14.67 14.99 -11.36
C ASN A 436 15.97 14.94 -10.53
N ASP A 437 16.10 14.02 -9.58
CA ASP A 437 17.34 13.79 -8.86
C ASP A 437 18.44 13.13 -9.73
N TYR A 438 18.08 12.62 -10.91
CA TYR A 438 18.95 11.81 -11.76
C TYR A 438 18.92 12.26 -13.22
N LYS A 439 20.11 12.25 -13.85
CA LYS A 439 20.27 12.51 -15.28
C LYS A 439 19.52 11.47 -16.12
N GLU A 440 19.15 11.87 -17.33
CA GLU A 440 18.58 10.97 -18.33
C GLU A 440 19.46 9.72 -18.55
N GLY A 441 18.83 8.57 -18.78
CA GLY A 441 19.51 7.27 -18.89
C GLY A 441 20.01 6.66 -17.58
N SER A 442 19.88 7.34 -16.43
CA SER A 442 20.27 6.75 -15.15
C SER A 442 19.38 5.54 -14.81
N PRO A 443 19.97 4.41 -14.35
CA PRO A 443 19.20 3.23 -13.95
C PRO A 443 18.33 3.47 -12.70
N LEU A 444 18.55 4.59 -12.00
CA LEU A 444 17.77 5.00 -10.83
C LEU A 444 16.50 5.77 -11.21
N ARG A 445 16.33 6.15 -12.47
CA ARG A 445 15.07 6.75 -12.93
C ARG A 445 13.99 5.69 -13.02
N LEU A 446 12.79 6.07 -12.61
CA LEU A 446 11.59 5.27 -12.62
C LEU A 446 10.90 5.36 -13.98
N ASP A 447 10.32 4.23 -14.37
CA ASP A 447 9.42 4.14 -15.52
C ASP A 447 8.01 4.53 -15.05
N LEU A 448 7.63 5.79 -15.34
CA LEU A 448 6.36 6.35 -14.86
C LEU A 448 5.14 5.73 -15.53
N VAL A 449 5.29 5.21 -16.76
CA VAL A 449 4.20 4.54 -17.49
C VAL A 449 3.93 3.17 -16.86
N ASP A 450 4.99 2.39 -16.60
CA ASP A 450 4.89 1.11 -15.88
C ASP A 450 4.25 1.29 -14.49
N LEU A 451 4.66 2.33 -13.74
CA LEU A 451 4.10 2.63 -12.43
C LEU A 451 2.63 3.07 -12.49
N ALA A 452 2.24 3.81 -13.53
CA ALA A 452 0.83 4.19 -13.76
C ALA A 452 -0.04 2.96 -14.05
N ASN A 453 0.46 2.01 -14.85
CA ASN A 453 -0.24 0.75 -15.12
C ASN A 453 -0.38 -0.11 -13.85
N LYS A 454 0.70 -0.21 -13.05
CA LYS A 454 0.66 -0.92 -11.75
C LYS A 454 -0.31 -0.28 -10.76
N PHE A 455 -0.49 1.04 -10.83
CA PHE A 455 -1.50 1.74 -10.04
C PHE A 455 -2.91 1.34 -10.48
N ASP A 456 -3.18 1.31 -11.79
CA ASP A 456 -4.48 0.87 -12.31
C ASP A 456 -4.79 -0.58 -11.90
N GLU A 457 -3.80 -1.47 -11.95
CA GLU A 457 -3.94 -2.84 -11.46
C GLU A 457 -4.25 -2.90 -9.96
N LEU A 458 -3.59 -2.08 -9.13
CA LEU A 458 -3.83 -2.02 -7.69
C LEU A 458 -5.27 -1.58 -7.40
N VAL A 459 -5.74 -0.53 -8.09
CA VAL A 459 -7.12 -0.05 -7.95
C VAL A 459 -8.11 -1.12 -8.39
N GLN A 460 -7.93 -1.70 -9.57
CA GLN A 460 -8.82 -2.75 -10.08
C GLN A 460 -8.90 -3.94 -9.10
N GLN A 461 -7.76 -4.43 -8.62
CA GLN A 461 -7.70 -5.51 -7.62
C GLN A 461 -8.43 -5.15 -6.33
N THR A 462 -8.36 -3.88 -5.90
CA THR A 462 -9.08 -3.40 -4.71
C THR A 462 -10.60 -3.38 -4.96
N MET A 463 -11.03 -2.85 -6.10
CA MET A 463 -12.46 -2.78 -6.47
C MET A 463 -13.08 -4.18 -6.69
N ASP A 464 -12.31 -5.13 -7.21
CA ASP A 464 -12.77 -6.51 -7.42
C ASP A 464 -13.09 -7.22 -6.10
N ARG A 465 -12.40 -6.86 -5.00
CA ARG A 465 -12.66 -7.43 -3.66
C ARG A 465 -13.94 -6.92 -3.00
N VAL A 466 -14.54 -5.83 -3.49
CA VAL A 466 -15.77 -5.28 -2.92
C VAL A 466 -16.90 -6.29 -3.06
N ARG A 467 -17.40 -6.75 -1.92
CA ARG A 467 -18.54 -7.67 -1.87
C ARG A 467 -19.83 -6.88 -2.09
N VAL A 468 -20.66 -7.36 -3.01
CA VAL A 468 -22.00 -6.81 -3.24
C VAL A 468 -22.96 -7.42 -2.22
N PRO A 469 -23.55 -6.64 -1.30
CA PRO A 469 -24.57 -7.15 -0.38
C PRO A 469 -25.81 -7.63 -1.14
N LEU A 470 -26.42 -8.73 -0.70
CA LEU A 470 -27.65 -9.24 -1.34
C LEU A 470 -28.77 -8.18 -1.33
N ILE A 471 -28.91 -7.44 -0.23
CA ILE A 471 -29.86 -6.34 -0.11
C ILE A 471 -29.63 -5.25 -1.17
N ALA A 472 -28.38 -4.98 -1.54
CA ALA A 472 -28.07 -4.01 -2.60
C ALA A 472 -28.52 -4.51 -3.97
N LYS A 473 -28.41 -5.83 -4.25
CA LYS A 473 -28.98 -6.43 -5.47
C LYS A 473 -30.49 -6.31 -5.50
N THR A 474 -31.17 -6.57 -4.38
CA THR A 474 -32.63 -6.38 -4.28
C THR A 474 -33.02 -4.93 -4.54
N LEU A 475 -32.35 -3.97 -3.89
CA LEU A 475 -32.61 -2.54 -4.09
C LEU A 475 -32.37 -2.10 -5.54
N PHE A 476 -31.33 -2.64 -6.19
CA PHE A 476 -31.07 -2.41 -7.60
C PHE A 476 -32.21 -2.91 -8.49
N MET A 477 -32.64 -4.17 -8.31
CA MET A 477 -33.73 -4.72 -9.11
C MET A 477 -35.07 -4.02 -8.85
N THR A 478 -35.33 -3.57 -7.63
CA THR A 478 -36.59 -2.91 -7.26
C THR A 478 -36.66 -1.46 -7.73
N ASN A 479 -35.59 -0.68 -7.54
CA ASN A 479 -35.62 0.77 -7.75
C ASN A 479 -35.01 1.21 -9.08
N TYR A 480 -33.97 0.52 -9.58
CA TYR A 480 -33.33 0.89 -10.83
C TYR A 480 -34.07 0.33 -12.03
N GLN A 481 -34.48 -0.95 -11.95
CA GLN A 481 -35.17 -1.68 -13.01
C GLN A 481 -34.41 -1.56 -14.34
N PRO A 482 -33.26 -2.24 -14.48
CA PRO A 482 -32.31 -2.03 -15.60
C PRO A 482 -32.91 -2.33 -16.98
N ASP A 483 -33.96 -3.14 -17.04
CA ASP A 483 -34.76 -3.40 -18.24
C ASP A 483 -35.42 -2.14 -18.81
N GLN A 484 -35.73 -1.15 -17.96
CA GLN A 484 -36.30 0.13 -18.35
C GLN A 484 -35.30 1.10 -19.00
N ASP A 485 -34.01 0.77 -19.06
CA ASP A 485 -33.05 1.55 -19.84
C ASP A 485 -33.19 1.28 -21.34
N ILE A 486 -33.79 0.14 -21.70
CA ILE A 486 -34.16 -0.20 -23.07
C ILE A 486 -35.62 0.23 -23.26
N ASN A 487 -35.82 1.50 -23.62
CA ASN A 487 -37.14 2.12 -23.77
C ASN A 487 -37.95 1.62 -25.00
N LEU A 488 -37.38 0.74 -25.82
CA LEU A 488 -38.09 0.16 -26.96
C LEU A 488 -39.24 -0.72 -26.47
N TYR A 489 -40.38 -0.56 -27.14
CA TYR A 489 -41.61 -1.30 -26.88
C TYR A 489 -42.19 -1.11 -25.48
N GLN A 490 -41.80 -0.03 -24.79
CA GLN A 490 -42.36 0.32 -23.49
C GLN A 490 -43.70 1.07 -23.63
N TYR A 491 -44.73 0.59 -22.95
CA TYR A 491 -46.06 1.21 -22.91
C TYR A 491 -46.17 2.18 -21.74
N LYS A 492 -46.52 3.44 -22.03
CA LYS A 492 -46.58 4.59 -21.08
C LYS A 492 -45.19 4.98 -20.52
N ALA A 493 -44.93 6.29 -20.49
CA ALA A 493 -43.62 6.82 -20.11
C ALA A 493 -43.30 6.54 -18.63
N THR A 494 -42.07 6.08 -18.35
CA THR A 494 -41.53 5.91 -16.99
C THR A 494 -40.54 7.01 -16.64
N ALA A 495 -40.16 7.07 -15.37
CA ALA A 495 -39.17 8.04 -14.86
C ALA A 495 -37.85 7.99 -15.64
N ILE A 496 -37.13 9.12 -15.69
CA ILE A 496 -35.87 9.23 -16.42
C ILE A 496 -34.80 8.36 -15.73
N ALA A 497 -33.99 7.64 -16.52
CA ALA A 497 -33.00 6.68 -16.01
C ALA A 497 -32.00 7.27 -15.00
N SER A 498 -31.64 8.55 -15.14
CA SER A 498 -30.78 9.27 -14.19
C SER A 498 -31.38 9.30 -12.79
N ASP A 499 -32.68 9.54 -12.69
CA ASP A 499 -33.39 9.70 -11.42
C ASP A 499 -33.53 8.34 -10.72
N ARG A 500 -33.78 7.29 -11.50
CA ARG A 500 -33.79 5.90 -11.01
C ARG A 500 -32.41 5.50 -10.48
N LYS A 501 -31.34 5.82 -11.21
CA LYS A 501 -29.96 5.55 -10.78
C LYS A 501 -29.69 6.22 -9.43
N GLN A 502 -29.93 7.54 -9.32
CA GLN A 502 -29.61 8.28 -8.11
C GLN A 502 -30.45 7.78 -6.91
N THR A 503 -31.75 7.56 -7.10
CA THR A 503 -32.64 7.00 -6.07
C THR A 503 -32.14 5.63 -5.58
N THR A 504 -31.67 4.79 -6.50
CA THR A 504 -31.12 3.48 -6.16
C THR A 504 -29.82 3.60 -5.36
N ILE A 505 -28.92 4.50 -5.76
CA ILE A 505 -27.68 4.79 -5.05
C ILE A 505 -27.98 5.29 -3.63
N ASP A 506 -28.90 6.24 -3.47
CA ASP A 506 -29.31 6.76 -2.16
C ASP A 506 -29.91 5.67 -1.25
N ASN A 507 -30.72 4.78 -1.82
CA ASN A 507 -31.29 3.64 -1.11
C ASN A 507 -30.20 2.64 -0.68
N ILE A 508 -29.25 2.32 -1.56
CA ILE A 508 -28.10 1.46 -1.24
C ILE A 508 -27.25 2.11 -0.13
N ARG A 509 -26.94 3.40 -0.26
CA ARG A 509 -26.17 4.18 0.71
C ARG A 509 -26.78 4.10 2.10
N THR A 510 -28.07 4.43 2.20
CA THR A 510 -28.79 4.53 3.47
C THR A 510 -29.01 3.15 4.10
N THR A 511 -29.42 2.16 3.30
CA THR A 511 -29.74 0.81 3.81
C THR A 511 -28.48 0.04 4.21
N CYS A 512 -27.39 0.20 3.46
CA CYS A 512 -26.12 -0.48 3.76
C CYS A 512 -25.22 0.31 4.71
N ASN A 513 -25.59 1.54 5.08
CA ASN A 513 -24.80 2.46 5.89
C ASN A 513 -23.35 2.63 5.37
N ILE A 514 -23.23 3.02 4.10
CA ILE A 514 -21.94 3.22 3.40
C ILE A 514 -21.85 4.62 2.80
N SER A 515 -20.66 5.00 2.31
CA SER A 515 -20.49 6.28 1.59
C SER A 515 -21.21 6.27 0.23
N GLU A 516 -21.49 7.46 -0.30
CA GLU A 516 -22.12 7.63 -1.62
C GLU A 516 -21.25 7.04 -2.73
N ASN A 517 -19.95 7.32 -2.73
CA ASN A 517 -19.01 6.78 -3.72
C ASN A 517 -18.99 5.24 -3.71
N LYS A 518 -19.09 4.62 -2.53
CA LYS A 518 -19.13 3.16 -2.40
C LYS A 518 -20.47 2.58 -2.84
N ALA A 519 -21.57 3.28 -2.57
CA ALA A 519 -22.89 2.91 -3.07
C ALA A 519 -22.92 2.97 -4.61
N GLU A 520 -22.33 4.00 -5.22
CA GLU A 520 -22.20 4.09 -6.68
C GLU A 520 -21.31 2.97 -7.25
N LEU A 521 -20.19 2.65 -6.61
CA LEU A 521 -19.35 1.51 -7.01
C LEU A 521 -20.15 0.20 -7.01
N ILE A 522 -20.90 -0.06 -5.93
CA ILE A 522 -21.74 -1.26 -5.80
C ILE A 522 -22.82 -1.28 -6.89
N PHE A 523 -23.49 -0.16 -7.11
CA PHE A 523 -24.49 -0.01 -8.18
C PHE A 523 -23.89 -0.37 -9.54
N ASN A 524 -22.73 0.21 -9.89
CA ASN A 524 -22.06 -0.04 -11.17
C ASN A 524 -21.62 -1.51 -11.30
N LYS A 525 -21.19 -2.14 -10.21
CA LYS A 525 -20.83 -3.57 -10.20
C LYS A 525 -22.04 -4.46 -10.46
N ILE A 526 -23.17 -4.19 -9.80
CA ILE A 526 -24.43 -4.92 -10.03
C ILE A 526 -24.90 -4.72 -11.47
N LYS A 527 -24.87 -3.47 -11.98
CA LYS A 527 -25.25 -3.18 -13.36
C LYS A 527 -24.39 -3.96 -14.36
N LYS A 528 -23.08 -3.96 -14.17
CA LYS A 528 -22.17 -4.72 -15.03
C LYS A 528 -22.45 -6.23 -14.98
N GLU A 529 -22.70 -6.79 -13.80
CA GLU A 529 -23.11 -8.19 -13.65
C GLU A 529 -24.39 -8.47 -14.44
N TRP A 530 -25.41 -7.61 -14.29
CA TRP A 530 -26.68 -7.71 -15.01
C TRP A 530 -26.51 -7.62 -16.54
N ASP A 531 -25.70 -6.67 -17.03
CA ASP A 531 -25.43 -6.46 -18.46
C ASP A 531 -24.72 -7.68 -19.10
N THR A 532 -23.97 -8.47 -18.30
CA THR A 532 -23.22 -9.65 -18.78
C THR A 532 -24.02 -10.95 -18.76
N GLU A 533 -25.19 -10.96 -18.12
CA GLU A 533 -26.04 -12.14 -18.04
C GLU A 533 -26.76 -12.40 -19.37
N PRO A 534 -26.67 -13.62 -19.97
CA PRO A 534 -27.25 -13.90 -21.28
C PRO A 534 -28.75 -13.59 -21.40
N GLN A 535 -29.52 -13.84 -20.34
CA GLN A 535 -30.96 -13.55 -20.26
C GLN A 535 -31.30 -12.05 -20.34
N ASN A 536 -30.33 -11.18 -20.10
CA ASN A 536 -30.47 -9.73 -20.14
C ASN A 536 -29.91 -9.13 -21.44
N SER A 537 -29.68 -9.95 -22.47
CA SER A 537 -29.37 -9.43 -23.81
C SER A 537 -30.44 -8.45 -24.26
N LYS A 538 -30.04 -7.46 -25.05
CA LYS A 538 -30.94 -6.39 -25.52
C LYS A 538 -32.17 -6.97 -26.22
N GLU A 539 -31.99 -8.02 -27.02
CA GLU A 539 -33.06 -8.71 -27.75
C GLU A 539 -34.07 -9.35 -26.80
N LEU A 540 -33.60 -10.04 -25.76
CA LEU A 540 -34.46 -10.67 -24.77
C LEU A 540 -35.15 -9.66 -23.85
N VAL A 541 -34.51 -8.52 -23.55
CA VAL A 541 -35.15 -7.42 -22.83
C VAL A 541 -36.23 -6.78 -23.70
N ILE A 542 -35.95 -6.50 -24.97
CA ILE A 542 -36.93 -5.99 -25.94
C ILE A 542 -38.14 -6.92 -26.04
N GLU A 543 -37.90 -8.23 -26.14
CA GLU A 543 -38.96 -9.23 -26.21
C GLU A 543 -39.83 -9.24 -24.95
N ARG A 544 -39.20 -9.16 -23.76
CA ARG A 544 -39.91 -9.03 -22.48
C ARG A 544 -40.70 -7.73 -22.38
N ASN A 545 -40.14 -6.61 -22.81
CA ASN A 545 -40.81 -5.31 -22.81
C ASN A 545 -42.04 -5.35 -23.72
N ALA A 546 -41.90 -5.91 -24.92
CA ALA A 546 -43.03 -6.11 -25.82
C ALA A 546 -44.11 -7.01 -25.21
N ALA A 547 -43.72 -8.13 -24.58
CA ALA A 547 -44.67 -9.03 -23.92
C ALA A 547 -45.41 -8.36 -22.74
N ASN A 548 -44.73 -7.51 -21.97
CA ASN A 548 -45.33 -6.73 -20.89
C ASN A 548 -46.28 -5.67 -21.44
N ALA A 549 -45.89 -4.92 -22.48
CA ALA A 549 -46.75 -3.96 -23.15
C ALA A 549 -48.02 -4.62 -23.71
N LEU A 550 -47.92 -5.82 -24.29
CA LEU A 550 -49.10 -6.58 -24.74
C LEU A 550 -50.07 -6.87 -23.59
N LYS A 551 -49.57 -7.27 -22.42
CA LYS A 551 -50.40 -7.52 -21.23
C LYS A 551 -51.05 -6.24 -20.70
N GLU A 552 -50.33 -5.12 -20.69
CA GLU A 552 -50.88 -3.84 -20.26
C GLU A 552 -51.92 -3.30 -21.24
N ILE A 553 -51.68 -3.44 -22.55
CA ILE A 553 -52.66 -3.13 -23.59
C ILE A 553 -53.93 -3.96 -23.40
N LEU A 554 -53.80 -5.27 -23.11
CA LEU A 554 -54.97 -6.11 -22.80
C LEU A 554 -55.75 -5.57 -21.59
N ASN A 555 -55.08 -5.19 -20.50
CA ASN A 555 -55.73 -4.61 -19.33
C ASN A 555 -56.48 -3.32 -19.68
N ASP A 556 -55.86 -2.44 -20.47
CA ASP A 556 -56.50 -1.22 -20.94
C ASP A 556 -57.70 -1.52 -21.87
N ILE A 557 -57.63 -2.56 -22.72
CA ILE A 557 -58.77 -3.03 -23.52
C ILE A 557 -59.93 -3.47 -22.64
N ILE A 558 -59.66 -4.24 -21.58
CA ILE A 558 -60.69 -4.71 -20.64
C ILE A 558 -61.38 -3.50 -19.97
N ASN A 559 -60.64 -2.44 -19.66
CA ASN A 559 -61.18 -1.20 -19.10
C ASN A 559 -62.08 -0.40 -20.06
N LEU A 560 -62.11 -0.75 -21.36
CA LEU A 560 -63.00 -0.17 -22.35
C LEU A 560 -64.36 -0.87 -22.44
N ASP A 561 -64.64 -1.88 -21.61
CA ASP A 561 -65.93 -2.56 -21.60
C ASP A 561 -67.11 -1.57 -21.43
N GLY A 562 -68.09 -1.66 -22.32
CA GLY A 562 -69.25 -0.77 -22.38
C GLY A 562 -68.96 0.64 -22.91
N LYS A 563 -67.71 0.99 -23.24
CA LYS A 563 -67.33 2.28 -23.84
C LYS A 563 -67.54 2.25 -25.36
N LEU A 564 -68.81 2.23 -25.78
CA LEU A 564 -69.21 1.99 -27.16
C LEU A 564 -69.43 3.27 -27.95
N GLY A 565 -69.18 3.19 -29.27
CA GLY A 565 -69.48 4.26 -30.22
C GLY A 565 -70.89 4.14 -30.81
N VAL A 566 -71.22 5.05 -31.73
CA VAL A 566 -72.53 5.13 -32.40
C VAL A 566 -72.89 3.86 -33.19
N PHE A 567 -71.89 3.09 -33.63
CA PHE A 567 -72.09 1.82 -34.35
C PHE A 567 -72.03 0.58 -33.43
N GLY A 568 -72.12 0.78 -32.12
CA GLY A 568 -72.02 -0.30 -31.14
C GLY A 568 -70.58 -0.80 -30.97
N GLY A 569 -70.44 -2.08 -30.63
CA GLY A 569 -69.15 -2.75 -30.47
C GLY A 569 -69.29 -4.26 -30.51
N LYS A 570 -68.16 -4.98 -30.52
CA LYS A 570 -68.12 -6.44 -30.61
C LYS A 570 -68.02 -7.06 -29.22
N LYS A 571 -68.68 -8.20 -29.07
CA LYS A 571 -68.50 -9.07 -27.90
C LYS A 571 -67.21 -9.87 -28.04
N ARG A 572 -66.44 -9.98 -26.96
CA ARG A 572 -65.27 -10.83 -26.82
C ARG A 572 -65.34 -11.56 -25.48
N THR A 573 -64.87 -12.79 -25.46
CA THR A 573 -64.83 -13.61 -24.25
C THR A 573 -63.40 -13.58 -23.71
N LEU A 574 -63.26 -13.24 -22.44
CA LEU A 574 -62.00 -13.31 -21.71
C LEU A 574 -61.69 -14.76 -21.32
N ASP A 575 -60.45 -15.01 -20.93
CA ASP A 575 -59.96 -16.34 -20.55
C ASP A 575 -60.70 -16.92 -19.32
N ASP A 576 -61.29 -16.07 -18.48
CA ASP A 576 -62.12 -16.45 -17.33
C ASP A 576 -63.60 -16.72 -17.68
N GLY A 577 -63.95 -16.68 -18.97
CA GLY A 577 -65.30 -16.90 -19.48
C GLY A 577 -66.21 -15.66 -19.45
N ARG A 578 -65.73 -14.52 -18.96
CA ARG A 578 -66.48 -13.25 -18.92
C ARG A 578 -66.60 -12.64 -20.32
N GLU A 579 -67.81 -12.22 -20.71
CA GLU A 579 -68.00 -11.45 -21.94
C GLU A 579 -67.78 -9.95 -21.69
N ILE A 580 -66.92 -9.32 -22.49
CA ILE A 580 -66.78 -7.87 -22.60
C ILE A 580 -67.31 -7.37 -23.94
N LYS A 581 -67.81 -6.14 -24.00
CA LYS A 581 -68.26 -5.48 -25.23
C LYS A 581 -67.46 -4.20 -25.46
N ILE A 582 -66.59 -4.23 -26.47
CA ILE A 582 -65.59 -3.19 -26.76
C ILE A 582 -65.74 -2.61 -28.18
N PRO A 583 -65.23 -1.40 -28.47
CA PRO A 583 -65.22 -0.81 -29.81
C PRO A 583 -64.57 -1.70 -30.87
N ASN A 584 -64.97 -1.55 -32.14
CA ASN A 584 -64.48 -2.43 -33.22
C ASN A 584 -62.95 -2.37 -33.40
N GLY A 585 -62.31 -1.22 -33.17
CA GLY A 585 -60.85 -1.09 -33.22
C GLY A 585 -60.15 -1.80 -32.07
N ALA A 586 -60.64 -1.63 -30.84
CA ALA A 586 -60.15 -2.36 -29.66
C ALA A 586 -60.39 -3.87 -29.79
N ALA A 587 -61.49 -4.30 -30.42
CA ALA A 587 -61.76 -5.70 -30.71
C ALA A 587 -60.75 -6.31 -31.69
N ALA A 588 -60.31 -5.57 -32.71
CA ALA A 588 -59.26 -6.02 -33.62
C ALA A 588 -57.91 -6.18 -32.91
N ILE A 589 -57.57 -5.24 -32.00
CA ILE A 589 -56.36 -5.35 -31.17
C ILE A 589 -56.47 -6.54 -30.20
N PHE A 590 -57.64 -6.78 -29.61
CA PHE A 590 -57.90 -7.95 -28.75
C PHE A 590 -57.69 -9.26 -29.52
N ASP A 591 -58.17 -9.35 -30.77
CA ASP A 591 -57.99 -10.53 -31.61
C ASP A 591 -56.50 -10.80 -31.91
N LEU A 592 -55.71 -9.74 -32.19
CA LEU A 592 -54.25 -9.85 -32.37
C LEU A 592 -53.55 -10.34 -31.10
N TYR A 593 -53.95 -9.87 -29.92
CA TYR A 593 -53.43 -10.36 -28.65
C TYR A 593 -53.78 -11.85 -28.41
N GLN A 594 -55.03 -12.24 -28.71
CA GLN A 594 -55.49 -13.62 -28.58
C GLN A 594 -54.78 -14.56 -29.56
N GLN A 595 -54.43 -14.09 -30.76
CA GLN A 595 -53.58 -14.85 -31.69
C GLN A 595 -52.19 -15.11 -31.11
N TYR A 596 -51.58 -14.12 -30.46
CA TYR A 596 -50.32 -14.30 -29.73
C TYR A 596 -50.42 -15.31 -28.58
N GLN A 597 -51.53 -15.31 -27.82
CA GLN A 597 -51.75 -16.29 -26.73
C GLN A 597 -52.00 -17.72 -27.23
N ASN A 598 -52.68 -17.88 -28.37
CA ASN A 598 -53.11 -19.19 -28.90
C ASN A 598 -52.08 -19.92 -29.80
N ASN A 599 -50.88 -19.34 -29.99
CA ASN A 599 -49.63 -19.92 -30.54
C ASN A 599 -49.41 -19.94 -32.08
N ASP A 600 -48.25 -19.41 -32.55
CA ASP A 600 -47.35 -19.93 -33.62
C ASP A 600 -46.09 -19.04 -33.87
N ASN A 601 -44.98 -19.19 -33.10
CA ASN A 601 -43.67 -18.56 -33.40
C ASN A 601 -43.60 -17.04 -33.68
N VAL A 602 -44.66 -16.27 -33.42
CA VAL A 602 -44.68 -14.82 -33.59
C VAL A 602 -44.15 -14.18 -32.32
N SER A 603 -43.02 -13.48 -32.41
CA SER A 603 -42.45 -12.79 -31.26
C SER A 603 -43.42 -11.73 -30.70
N ALA A 604 -43.32 -11.45 -29.41
CA ALA A 604 -44.08 -10.38 -28.77
C ALA A 604 -43.83 -9.04 -29.47
N VAL A 605 -42.59 -8.80 -29.94
CA VAL A 605 -42.24 -7.64 -30.77
C VAL A 605 -43.05 -7.58 -32.06
N THR A 606 -43.16 -8.71 -32.78
CA THR A 606 -43.88 -8.78 -34.05
C THR A 606 -45.37 -8.50 -33.83
N THR A 607 -45.95 -9.12 -32.80
CA THR A 607 -47.35 -8.90 -32.41
C THR A 607 -47.59 -7.42 -32.05
N LEU A 608 -46.70 -6.83 -31.26
CA LEU A 608 -46.84 -5.45 -30.81
C LEU A 608 -46.69 -4.44 -31.95
N ASN A 609 -45.78 -4.67 -32.92
CA ASN A 609 -45.69 -3.87 -34.13
C ASN A 609 -47.00 -3.89 -34.93
N THR A 610 -47.63 -5.06 -35.08
CA THR A 610 -48.93 -5.20 -35.75
C THR A 610 -50.03 -4.46 -35.00
N ILE A 611 -50.03 -4.52 -33.66
CA ILE A 611 -50.97 -3.77 -32.83
C ILE A 611 -50.77 -2.25 -32.95
N ILE A 612 -49.52 -1.76 -33.01
CA ILE A 612 -49.22 -0.34 -33.21
C ILE A 612 -49.69 0.13 -34.60
N ALA A 613 -49.49 -0.69 -35.64
CA ALA A 613 -50.02 -0.41 -36.98
C ALA A 613 -51.56 -0.35 -36.98
N GLN A 614 -52.22 -1.30 -36.30
CA GLN A 614 -53.69 -1.32 -36.15
C GLN A 614 -54.24 -0.12 -35.38
N ALA A 615 -53.54 0.32 -34.33
CA ALA A 615 -53.88 1.53 -33.56
C ALA A 615 -53.68 2.80 -34.40
N SER A 616 -52.62 2.85 -35.21
CA SER A 616 -52.33 3.94 -36.16
C SER A 616 -53.42 4.06 -37.22
N LEU A 617 -53.83 2.93 -37.83
CA LEU A 617 -54.98 2.89 -38.75
C LEU A 617 -56.25 3.39 -38.07
N SER A 618 -56.54 2.90 -36.86
CA SER A 618 -57.72 3.31 -36.08
C SER A 618 -57.74 4.81 -35.77
N THR A 619 -56.57 5.45 -35.68
CA THR A 619 -56.41 6.89 -35.44
C THR A 619 -56.39 7.71 -36.72
N ALA A 620 -55.89 7.19 -37.85
CA ALA A 620 -55.91 7.90 -39.13
C ALA A 620 -57.34 8.14 -39.67
N TYR A 621 -58.31 7.31 -39.29
CA TYR A 621 -59.73 7.48 -39.63
C TYR A 621 -60.50 8.33 -38.59
N GLN A 622 -59.92 9.47 -38.17
CA GLN A 622 -60.55 10.40 -37.23
C GLN A 622 -61.94 10.83 -37.73
N GLY A 623 -62.99 10.52 -36.97
CA GLY A 623 -64.38 10.89 -37.27
C GLY A 623 -65.31 9.72 -37.63
N HIS A 624 -64.75 8.54 -37.95
CA HIS A 624 -65.57 7.37 -38.26
C HIS A 624 -66.08 6.72 -36.97
N GLY A 625 -67.40 6.68 -36.76
CA GLY A 625 -68.02 6.15 -35.53
C GLY A 625 -67.73 4.66 -35.27
N TRP A 626 -67.13 3.96 -36.23
CA TRP A 626 -66.74 2.55 -36.16
C TRP A 626 -65.62 2.28 -35.14
N PHE A 627 -64.67 3.20 -34.97
CA PHE A 627 -63.52 3.02 -34.05
C PHE A 627 -63.72 3.69 -32.68
N ASN A 628 -64.83 4.43 -32.52
CA ASN A 628 -65.22 5.17 -31.32
C ASN A 628 -64.13 6.13 -30.79
N GLN A 629 -63.64 7.11 -31.56
CA GLN A 629 -62.70 8.13 -31.07
C GLN A 629 -63.38 9.41 -30.51
N ARG A 630 -64.68 9.34 -30.17
CA ARG A 630 -65.42 10.48 -29.59
C ARG A 630 -65.38 10.50 -28.06
N GLN A 631 -65.03 9.36 -27.45
CA GLN A 631 -64.84 9.24 -26.01
C GLN A 631 -63.36 9.38 -25.71
N THR A 632 -63.02 10.19 -24.70
CA THR A 632 -61.62 10.46 -24.34
C THR A 632 -60.88 9.17 -24.01
N GLN A 633 -61.52 8.23 -23.32
CA GLN A 633 -60.89 6.97 -22.89
C GLN A 633 -60.42 6.10 -24.06
N THR A 634 -61.21 6.01 -25.13
CA THR A 634 -60.87 5.22 -26.32
C THR A 634 -59.86 5.94 -27.20
N THR A 635 -59.91 7.27 -27.28
CA THR A 635 -58.91 8.08 -27.98
C THR A 635 -57.54 7.98 -27.30
N ASP A 636 -57.50 8.12 -25.98
CA ASP A 636 -56.28 7.99 -25.18
C ASP A 636 -55.67 6.59 -25.30
N PHE A 637 -56.51 5.54 -25.32
CA PHE A 637 -56.06 4.16 -25.52
C PHE A 637 -55.24 4.00 -26.82
N TYR A 638 -55.75 4.46 -27.97
CA TYR A 638 -55.01 4.34 -29.23
C TYR A 638 -53.77 5.23 -29.28
N HIS A 639 -53.85 6.46 -28.77
CA HIS A 639 -52.69 7.36 -28.70
C HIS A 639 -51.58 6.79 -27.83
N ASN A 640 -51.91 6.16 -26.69
CA ASN A 640 -50.93 5.50 -25.83
C ASN A 640 -50.21 4.36 -26.55
N ILE A 641 -50.91 3.62 -27.42
CA ILE A 641 -50.30 2.53 -28.21
C ILE A 641 -49.39 3.11 -29.32
N ILE A 642 -49.82 4.15 -30.02
CA ILE A 642 -49.03 4.80 -31.08
C ILE A 642 -47.76 5.44 -30.51
N ALA A 643 -47.82 5.94 -29.27
CA ALA A 643 -46.68 6.54 -28.59
C ALA A 643 -45.61 5.52 -28.14
N ILE A 644 -45.82 4.22 -28.34
CA ILE A 644 -44.83 3.18 -28.00
C ILE A 644 -43.59 3.36 -28.89
N PRO A 645 -42.38 3.52 -28.32
CA PRO A 645 -41.14 3.65 -29.09
C PRO A 645 -40.81 2.35 -29.84
N GLN A 646 -40.54 2.43 -31.13
CA GLN A 646 -40.17 1.28 -31.97
C GLN A 646 -38.70 1.33 -32.40
N ALA A 647 -38.12 0.18 -32.73
CA ALA A 647 -36.85 0.15 -33.45
C ALA A 647 -37.06 0.76 -34.85
N ALA A 648 -36.09 1.49 -35.38
CA ALA A 648 -36.16 1.98 -36.75
C ALA A 648 -36.29 0.78 -37.70
N VAL A 649 -37.45 0.66 -38.35
CA VAL A 649 -37.71 -0.40 -39.34
C VAL A 649 -37.05 0.02 -40.64
N GLU A 650 -36.04 -0.73 -41.10
CA GLU A 650 -35.67 -0.72 -42.52
C GLU A 650 -36.87 -1.26 -43.31
N ASN A 651 -37.48 -0.39 -44.13
CA ASN A 651 -38.71 -0.64 -44.86
C ASN A 651 -38.72 -1.97 -45.62
N GLN A 652 -39.49 -2.95 -45.14
CA GLN A 652 -40.17 -3.94 -45.96
C GLN A 652 -41.61 -4.08 -45.48
N ILE A 653 -42.47 -3.18 -45.94
CA ILE A 653 -43.92 -3.38 -45.91
C ILE A 653 -44.27 -4.06 -47.22
N ASP A 654 -44.54 -5.36 -47.16
CA ASP A 654 -45.22 -6.08 -48.23
C ASP A 654 -46.73 -5.93 -47.99
N ASN A 655 -47.38 -5.19 -48.90
CA ASN A 655 -48.82 -4.91 -48.87
C ASN A 655 -49.60 -6.17 -49.23
N THR A 656 -49.83 -7.08 -48.27
CA THR A 656 -50.79 -8.15 -48.46
C THR A 656 -51.53 -8.48 -47.17
N LEU A 657 -52.58 -7.70 -46.88
CA LEU A 657 -53.80 -8.13 -46.19
C LEU A 657 -54.79 -6.96 -46.22
N MET A 658 -55.47 -6.81 -47.37
CA MET A 658 -56.76 -6.14 -47.45
C MET A 658 -57.79 -7.18 -47.92
N ILE A 659 -58.67 -7.58 -47.00
CA ILE A 659 -60.13 -7.75 -47.07
C ILE A 659 -60.58 -8.54 -45.83
#